data_AF-A0A4U6V4F5-F1
#
_entry.id   AF-A0A4U6V4F5-F1
#
_cell.length_a   1.000
_cell.length_b   1.000
_cell.length_c   1.000
_cell.angle_alpha   90.00
_cell.angle_beta   90.00
_cell.angle_gamma   90.00
#
_symmetry.space_group_name_H-M   'P 1'
#
loop_
_entity.id
_entity.type
_entity.pdbx_description
1 polymer ?
#
loop_
_entity_poly.entity_id
_entity_poly.type
_entity_poly.pdbx_seq_one_letter_code
_entity_poly.pdbx_strand_id
1 'polypeptide(L)'
;MLQVEEALAAVLSAAASARAAPRGVPLHDALGLVLAEEVRAPDPLPPFRASIKDGYAVVASDGPGEYPVITESRAGNDALGVVVAPGTVAYVTTGGPIPDGADAVVQVEDTEQIPAGADGSKRVKILVRAAEGQDIRNVGCDIEKDSIVLKSGELIGPAEIGLLATVGVTTVKVYLRPTIAVFSTGDELVQPATATLSRGQIRDSNRAMLLAAAVQQKCKVVDLGIAEDTEESLKEHLDAALRSDADIILTSGGVSMGDRDLVKPCLAKMGKIHFEKIRMKPGKPLTFAEITTQDTSKPSKTVLAFGLPGNPVSCMVCFNLFVVPAIRLLSGWSNPHLQRVHVRLSHPLRADLHRTEFHRAVIRWMLNDGSGRPGYVAESTGHQASSRLLSMKSANALLEVPSTGQILAAGTSIQAILISDIISYPSDKPPAASDPPPSHFGPSSKSISTDVPQLSASQNTEVKVAILTVSDTVSSGAGPDRSGPRAVSVVNSSSEKLGGATVVATAVVPDEVDKIKGILVQWSDIDCVNLILTLGGTGFTPRDVTPEATKSIIEKEAPGLIFVMLQESLKITPFAMLSRAMAGIRGSTLIINMPGNPNAVAECMEALLPALKHALKQIKGDKREKHPRHTPHAAAAPVDQWERSFRAASAGSGGGCSCEP
;
A
#
# COMPACT_ATOMS: atom_id res chain seq x y z
N MET A 1 26.36 -18.22 -26.72
CA MET A 1 25.80 -17.56 -25.53
C MET A 1 24.68 -16.69 -26.04
N LEU A 2 23.46 -16.93 -25.59
CA LEU A 2 22.29 -16.23 -26.13
C LEU A 2 22.33 -14.75 -25.75
N GLN A 3 21.75 -13.92 -26.61
CA GLN A 3 21.38 -12.55 -26.23
C GLN A 3 20.23 -12.58 -25.21
N VAL A 4 20.02 -11.47 -24.52
CA VAL A 4 19.00 -11.37 -23.46
C VAL A 4 17.60 -11.57 -24.04
N GLU A 5 17.35 -10.99 -25.20
CA GLU A 5 16.06 -11.02 -25.89
C GLU A 5 15.73 -12.45 -26.36
N GLU A 6 16.72 -13.17 -26.90
CA GLU A 6 16.57 -14.57 -27.31
C GLU A 6 16.29 -15.49 -26.11
N ALA A 7 17.01 -15.29 -25.01
CA ALA A 7 16.81 -16.04 -23.78
C ALA A 7 15.42 -15.75 -23.17
N LEU A 8 14.99 -14.48 -23.15
CA LEU A 8 13.66 -14.11 -22.68
C LEU A 8 12.56 -14.69 -23.57
N ALA A 9 12.73 -14.67 -24.89
CA ALA A 9 11.77 -15.29 -25.82
C ALA A 9 11.60 -16.80 -25.56
N ALA A 10 12.70 -17.52 -25.30
CA ALA A 10 12.65 -18.93 -24.92
C ALA A 10 11.88 -19.16 -23.60
N VAL A 11 12.11 -18.30 -22.60
CA VAL A 11 11.38 -18.34 -21.31
C VAL A 11 9.89 -18.10 -21.52
N LEU A 12 9.51 -17.07 -22.28
CA LEU A 12 8.11 -16.73 -22.54
C LEU A 12 7.41 -17.83 -23.36
N SER A 13 8.09 -18.45 -24.32
CA SER A 13 7.54 -19.57 -25.09
C SER A 13 7.22 -20.79 -24.20
N ALA A 14 8.11 -21.12 -23.27
CA ALA A 14 7.90 -22.21 -22.32
C ALA A 14 6.77 -21.86 -21.32
N ALA A 15 6.77 -20.63 -20.80
CA ALA A 15 5.72 -20.16 -19.88
C ALA A 15 4.33 -20.11 -20.54
N ALA A 16 4.22 -19.73 -21.82
CA ALA A 16 2.95 -19.77 -22.55
C ALA A 16 2.38 -21.20 -22.62
N SER A 17 3.25 -22.19 -22.83
CA SER A 17 2.88 -23.60 -22.95
C SER A 17 2.54 -24.22 -21.59
N ALA A 18 3.14 -23.73 -20.51
CA ALA A 18 2.92 -24.19 -19.14
C ALA A 18 1.74 -23.53 -18.42
N ARG A 19 1.07 -22.55 -19.04
CA ARG A 19 0.00 -21.77 -18.39
C ARG A 19 -1.19 -22.66 -18.03
N ALA A 20 -1.54 -22.67 -16.75
CA ALA A 20 -2.70 -23.40 -16.24
C ALA A 20 -4.02 -22.83 -16.79
N ALA A 21 -5.06 -23.68 -16.80
CA ALA A 21 -6.40 -23.26 -17.16
C ALA A 21 -6.95 -22.20 -16.16
N PRO A 22 -7.74 -21.22 -16.63
CA PRO A 22 -8.40 -20.25 -15.77
C PRO A 22 -9.30 -20.90 -14.71
N ARG A 23 -9.49 -20.20 -13.58
CA ARG A 23 -10.36 -20.66 -12.48
C ARG A 23 -11.31 -19.55 -12.05
N GLY A 24 -12.51 -19.95 -11.63
CA GLY A 24 -13.47 -19.05 -10.99
C GLY A 24 -13.05 -18.76 -9.55
N VAL A 25 -13.03 -17.49 -9.17
CA VAL A 25 -12.77 -17.02 -7.80
C VAL A 25 -13.86 -16.05 -7.34
N PRO A 26 -14.12 -15.91 -6.04
CA PRO A 26 -14.98 -14.86 -5.51
C PRO A 26 -14.49 -13.46 -5.93
N LEU A 27 -15.41 -12.52 -6.10
CA LEU A 27 -15.12 -11.15 -6.55
C LEU A 27 -13.96 -10.49 -5.79
N HIS A 28 -13.94 -10.59 -4.45
CA HIS A 28 -12.92 -9.95 -3.62
C HIS A 28 -11.53 -10.59 -3.79
N ASP A 29 -11.46 -11.87 -4.17
CA ASP A 29 -10.21 -12.60 -4.44
C ASP A 29 -9.69 -12.32 -5.86
N ALA A 30 -10.46 -11.66 -6.71
CA ALA A 30 -10.07 -11.35 -8.08
C ALA A 30 -9.12 -10.15 -8.20
N LEU A 31 -8.98 -9.34 -7.13
CA LEU A 31 -8.13 -8.14 -7.13
C LEU A 31 -6.67 -8.47 -7.47
N GLY A 32 -6.12 -7.79 -8.47
CA GLY A 32 -4.75 -7.97 -8.93
C GLY A 32 -4.52 -9.23 -9.77
N LEU A 33 -5.57 -9.96 -10.14
CA LEU A 33 -5.53 -11.07 -11.10
C LEU A 33 -5.96 -10.59 -12.50
N VAL A 34 -5.69 -11.42 -13.51
CA VAL A 34 -6.07 -11.10 -14.89
C VAL A 34 -7.34 -11.84 -15.26
N LEU A 35 -8.30 -11.11 -15.80
CA LEU A 35 -9.58 -11.63 -16.25
C LEU A 35 -9.37 -12.61 -17.42
N ALA A 36 -10.07 -13.74 -17.40
CA ALA A 36 -9.89 -14.82 -18.38
C ALA A 36 -11.09 -15.01 -19.31
N GLU A 37 -12.12 -14.17 -19.17
CA GLU A 37 -13.27 -14.13 -20.05
C GLU A 37 -13.80 -12.71 -20.21
N GLU A 38 -14.60 -12.48 -21.22
CA GLU A 38 -15.29 -11.21 -21.42
C GLU A 38 -16.49 -11.12 -20.47
N VAL A 39 -16.71 -9.94 -19.88
CA VAL A 39 -17.86 -9.68 -19.01
C VAL A 39 -18.79 -8.70 -19.70
N ARG A 40 -20.08 -9.08 -19.79
CA ARG A 40 -21.13 -8.26 -20.39
C ARG A 40 -22.14 -7.80 -19.34
N ALA A 41 -22.70 -6.62 -19.57
CA ALA A 41 -23.74 -6.07 -18.70
C ALA A 41 -25.09 -6.75 -18.97
N PRO A 42 -25.72 -7.43 -17.99
CA PRO A 42 -27.03 -8.02 -18.19
C PRO A 42 -28.14 -6.97 -18.28
N ASP A 43 -27.92 -5.81 -17.67
CA ASP A 43 -28.85 -4.69 -17.56
C ASP A 43 -28.12 -3.36 -17.86
N PRO A 44 -28.82 -2.32 -18.32
CA PRO A 44 -28.21 -1.02 -18.54
C PRO A 44 -27.92 -0.28 -17.22
N LEU A 45 -26.96 0.65 -17.24
CA LEU A 45 -26.70 1.60 -16.16
C LEU A 45 -26.82 3.05 -16.66
N PRO A 46 -27.68 3.88 -16.03
CA PRO A 46 -28.71 3.49 -15.08
C PRO A 46 -29.80 2.62 -15.75
N PRO A 47 -30.54 1.78 -14.99
CA PRO A 47 -31.60 0.94 -15.55
C PRO A 47 -32.93 1.68 -15.78
N PHE A 48 -33.02 2.94 -15.35
CA PHE A 48 -34.15 3.85 -15.51
C PHE A 48 -33.62 5.26 -15.77
N ARG A 49 -34.46 6.18 -16.26
CA ARG A 49 -34.09 7.60 -16.39
C ARG A 49 -33.86 8.17 -15.00
N ALA A 50 -32.65 8.65 -14.71
CA ALA A 50 -32.25 9.07 -13.37
C ALA A 50 -31.89 10.56 -13.33
N SER A 51 -32.23 11.24 -12.23
CA SER A 51 -31.80 12.62 -12.03
C SER A 51 -30.29 12.73 -11.81
N ILE A 52 -29.65 13.71 -12.44
CA ILE A 52 -28.25 14.09 -12.19
C ILE A 52 -28.13 14.98 -10.94
N LYS A 53 -29.21 15.68 -10.57
CA LYS A 53 -29.22 16.69 -9.50
C LYS A 53 -30.31 16.44 -8.47
N ASP A 54 -30.13 17.02 -7.29
CA ASP A 54 -31.24 17.28 -6.37
C ASP A 54 -32.00 18.50 -6.88
N GLY A 55 -33.32 18.41 -6.99
CA GLY A 55 -34.11 19.46 -7.62
C GLY A 55 -35.53 19.04 -7.96
N TYR A 56 -36.03 19.52 -9.10
CA TYR A 56 -37.39 19.26 -9.54
C TYR A 56 -37.41 18.77 -10.98
N ALA A 57 -38.03 17.62 -11.20
CA ALA A 57 -38.38 17.12 -12.52
C ALA A 57 -39.57 17.92 -13.05
N VAL A 58 -39.41 18.48 -14.24
CA VAL A 58 -40.32 19.44 -14.87
C VAL A 58 -40.66 19.02 -16.30
N VAL A 59 -41.68 19.67 -16.88
CA VAL A 59 -41.86 19.74 -18.33
C VAL A 59 -41.17 21.01 -18.84
N ALA A 60 -40.11 20.87 -19.62
CA ALA A 60 -39.21 21.95 -20.01
C ALA A 60 -39.92 23.10 -20.74
N SER A 61 -41.01 22.80 -21.47
CA SER A 61 -41.80 23.80 -22.18
C SER A 61 -42.48 24.81 -21.25
N ASP A 62 -42.78 24.45 -20.01
CA ASP A 62 -43.48 25.31 -19.06
C ASP A 62 -42.65 26.56 -18.69
N GLY A 63 -41.33 26.39 -18.52
CA GLY A 63 -40.40 27.47 -18.19
C GLY A 63 -40.49 27.99 -16.75
N PRO A 64 -39.92 29.17 -16.45
CA PRO A 64 -39.95 29.75 -15.11
C PRO A 64 -41.37 30.05 -14.64
N GLY A 65 -41.69 29.73 -13.39
CA GLY A 65 -43.05 29.87 -12.85
C GLY A 65 -43.23 29.19 -11.49
N GLU A 66 -44.41 29.32 -10.91
CA GLU A 66 -44.79 28.63 -9.67
C GLU A 66 -45.62 27.38 -9.97
N TYR A 67 -45.20 26.23 -9.44
CA TYR A 67 -45.82 24.94 -9.73
C TYR A 67 -46.13 24.16 -8.45
N PRO A 68 -47.23 23.39 -8.42
CA PRO A 68 -47.48 22.40 -7.39
C PRO A 68 -46.51 21.22 -7.53
N VAL A 69 -45.99 20.77 -6.39
CA VAL A 69 -45.16 19.57 -6.28
C VAL A 69 -46.07 18.37 -6.05
N ILE A 70 -46.30 17.57 -7.09
CA ILE A 70 -47.32 16.51 -7.08
C ILE A 70 -46.82 15.17 -6.52
N THR A 71 -45.49 14.99 -6.47
CA THR A 71 -44.85 13.79 -5.92
C THR A 71 -43.38 14.07 -5.59
N GLU A 72 -42.75 13.13 -4.90
CA GLU A 72 -41.32 13.13 -4.58
C GLU A 72 -40.72 11.79 -5.00
N SER A 73 -39.58 11.81 -5.71
CA SER A 73 -38.91 10.63 -6.23
C SER A 73 -37.44 10.58 -5.84
N ARG A 74 -37.10 9.68 -4.90
CA ARG A 74 -35.74 9.55 -4.36
C ARG A 74 -35.08 8.25 -4.76
N ALA A 75 -35.79 7.13 -4.62
CA ALA A 75 -35.29 5.80 -4.94
C ALA A 75 -36.42 4.77 -5.06
N GLY A 76 -36.10 3.57 -5.53
CA GLY A 76 -37.03 2.44 -5.51
C GLY A 76 -38.30 2.72 -6.32
N ASN A 77 -39.46 2.52 -5.69
CA ASN A 77 -40.78 2.66 -6.32
C ASN A 77 -41.39 4.06 -6.17
N ASP A 78 -40.61 5.06 -5.75
CA ASP A 78 -41.13 6.41 -5.61
C ASP A 78 -41.68 6.94 -6.95
N ALA A 79 -42.79 7.69 -6.88
CA ALA A 79 -43.52 8.22 -8.02
C ALA A 79 -44.01 7.18 -9.07
N LEU A 80 -44.00 5.88 -8.75
CA LEU A 80 -44.52 4.85 -9.64
C LEU A 80 -46.02 5.08 -9.93
N GLY A 81 -46.36 5.17 -11.22
CA GLY A 81 -47.73 5.42 -11.67
C GLY A 81 -48.16 6.90 -11.59
N VAL A 82 -47.27 7.82 -11.19
CA VAL A 82 -47.53 9.26 -11.20
C VAL A 82 -46.93 9.87 -12.47
N VAL A 83 -47.74 10.65 -13.20
CA VAL A 83 -47.32 11.37 -14.41
C VAL A 83 -47.22 12.85 -14.10
N VAL A 84 -46.05 13.44 -14.34
CA VAL A 84 -45.82 14.89 -14.30
C VAL A 84 -46.40 15.49 -15.59
N ALA A 85 -47.54 16.16 -15.46
CA ALA A 85 -48.21 16.86 -16.54
C ALA A 85 -47.73 18.33 -16.64
N PRO A 86 -47.90 19.00 -17.79
CA PRO A 86 -47.62 20.44 -17.91
C PRO A 86 -48.31 21.24 -16.80
N GLY A 87 -47.59 22.17 -16.19
CA GLY A 87 -48.03 22.95 -15.04
C GLY A 87 -47.86 22.26 -13.68
N THR A 88 -47.17 21.12 -13.61
CA THR A 88 -46.86 20.41 -12.35
C THR A 88 -45.39 19.99 -12.32
N VAL A 89 -44.85 19.74 -11.13
CA VAL A 89 -43.45 19.28 -10.96
C VAL A 89 -43.36 18.17 -9.92
N ALA A 90 -42.27 17.42 -9.95
CA ALA A 90 -41.93 16.42 -8.93
C ALA A 90 -40.59 16.73 -8.29
N TYR A 91 -40.49 16.66 -6.96
CA TYR A 91 -39.18 16.75 -6.30
C TYR A 91 -38.38 15.49 -6.60
N VAL A 92 -37.11 15.63 -6.99
CA VAL A 92 -36.21 14.51 -7.26
C VAL A 92 -34.88 14.70 -6.55
N THR A 93 -34.28 13.61 -6.12
CA THR A 93 -32.87 13.61 -5.65
C THR A 93 -31.95 13.01 -6.70
N THR A 94 -30.65 13.25 -6.60
CA THR A 94 -29.61 12.66 -7.43
C THR A 94 -29.73 11.13 -7.40
N GLY A 95 -29.84 10.51 -8.57
CA GLY A 95 -30.07 9.08 -8.73
C GLY A 95 -31.53 8.62 -8.62
N GLY A 96 -32.46 9.51 -8.25
CA GLY A 96 -33.89 9.21 -8.18
C GLY A 96 -34.51 9.00 -9.57
N PRO A 97 -35.49 8.09 -9.71
CA PRO A 97 -36.14 7.83 -10.98
C PRO A 97 -36.96 9.06 -11.43
N ILE A 98 -36.77 9.49 -12.67
CA ILE A 98 -37.55 10.57 -13.26
C ILE A 98 -38.98 10.06 -13.51
N PRO A 99 -40.02 10.69 -12.91
CA PRO A 99 -41.41 10.30 -13.14
C PRO A 99 -41.79 10.44 -14.62
N ASP A 100 -42.77 9.65 -15.06
CA ASP A 100 -43.28 9.73 -16.42
C ASP A 100 -43.82 11.13 -16.72
N GLY A 101 -43.68 11.61 -17.95
CA GLY A 101 -44.11 12.94 -18.38
C GLY A 101 -43.09 14.07 -18.13
N ALA A 102 -42.18 13.93 -17.16
CA ALA A 102 -41.08 14.88 -16.99
C ALA A 102 -39.96 14.65 -18.02
N ASP A 103 -39.44 15.73 -18.60
CA ASP A 103 -38.44 15.72 -19.67
C ASP A 103 -37.15 16.48 -19.33
N ALA A 104 -37.11 17.20 -18.19
CA ALA A 104 -35.92 17.88 -17.69
C ALA A 104 -35.90 17.93 -16.15
N VAL A 105 -34.72 18.21 -15.57
CA VAL A 105 -34.57 18.53 -14.14
C VAL A 105 -33.99 19.93 -13.98
N VAL A 106 -34.56 20.71 -13.06
CA VAL A 106 -33.99 21.97 -12.57
C VAL A 106 -33.41 21.72 -11.19
N GLN A 107 -32.11 21.97 -11.02
CA GLN A 107 -31.43 21.83 -9.73
C GLN A 107 -32.05 22.73 -8.65
N VAL A 108 -32.00 22.31 -7.40
CA VAL A 108 -32.67 23.00 -6.28
C VAL A 108 -32.19 24.45 -6.12
N GLU A 109 -30.93 24.75 -6.46
CA GLU A 109 -30.33 26.08 -6.40
C GLU A 109 -31.00 27.08 -7.35
N ASP A 110 -31.62 26.58 -8.43
CA ASP A 110 -32.36 27.39 -9.41
C ASP A 110 -33.87 27.40 -9.13
N THR A 111 -34.23 27.15 -7.87
CA THR A 111 -35.61 27.15 -7.38
C THR A 111 -35.76 27.93 -6.07
N GLU A 112 -36.98 28.40 -5.81
CA GLU A 112 -37.34 29.08 -4.57
C GLU A 112 -38.51 28.34 -3.92
N GLN A 113 -38.38 27.94 -2.66
CA GLN A 113 -39.50 27.38 -1.90
C GLN A 113 -40.52 28.48 -1.63
N ILE A 114 -41.79 28.23 -1.98
CA ILE A 114 -42.89 29.15 -1.74
C ILE A 114 -43.89 28.55 -0.75
N PRO A 115 -44.69 29.37 -0.05
CA PRO A 115 -45.68 28.87 0.89
C PRO A 115 -46.63 27.84 0.25
N ALA A 116 -47.04 26.85 1.03
CA ALA A 116 -47.99 25.84 0.59
C ALA A 116 -49.30 26.48 0.09
N GLY A 117 -49.97 25.81 -0.83
CA GLY A 117 -51.31 26.20 -1.29
C GLY A 117 -52.31 26.27 -0.13
N ALA A 118 -53.44 26.93 -0.36
CA ALA A 118 -54.53 27.00 0.63
C ALA A 118 -55.09 25.61 1.02
N ASP A 119 -54.83 24.60 0.20
CA ASP A 119 -55.14 23.18 0.39
C ASP A 119 -54.01 22.38 1.08
N GLY A 120 -52.91 23.03 1.45
CA GLY A 120 -51.73 22.40 2.04
C GLY A 120 -50.78 21.74 1.03
N SER A 121 -51.03 21.88 -0.27
CA SER A 121 -50.15 21.34 -1.31
C SER A 121 -48.77 22.01 -1.31
N LYS A 122 -47.70 21.22 -1.43
CA LYS A 122 -46.34 21.75 -1.58
C LYS A 122 -46.23 22.46 -2.93
N ARG A 123 -45.54 23.60 -2.95
CA ARG A 123 -45.33 24.41 -4.16
C ARG A 123 -43.87 24.87 -4.24
N VAL A 124 -43.39 25.08 -5.46
CA VAL A 124 -42.05 25.58 -5.73
C VAL A 124 -42.11 26.59 -6.87
N LYS A 125 -41.21 27.57 -6.84
CA LYS A 125 -40.98 28.47 -7.95
C LYS A 125 -39.71 28.10 -8.68
N ILE A 126 -39.84 27.78 -9.96
CA ILE A 126 -38.73 27.51 -10.88
C ILE A 126 -38.24 28.86 -11.43
N LEU A 127 -36.96 29.16 -11.26
CA LEU A 127 -36.39 30.47 -11.58
C LEU A 127 -35.83 30.55 -13.00
N VAL A 128 -35.44 29.41 -13.58
CA VAL A 128 -34.75 29.32 -14.86
C VAL A 128 -35.51 28.41 -15.85
N ARG A 129 -35.29 28.63 -17.15
CA ARG A 129 -35.80 27.73 -18.18
C ARG A 129 -34.83 26.55 -18.36
N ALA A 130 -35.33 25.32 -18.24
CA ALA A 130 -34.56 24.12 -18.57
C ALA A 130 -34.68 23.77 -20.07
N ALA A 131 -33.67 23.08 -20.60
CA ALA A 131 -33.76 22.41 -21.90
C ALA A 131 -34.26 20.97 -21.75
N GLU A 132 -34.92 20.44 -22.78
CA GLU A 132 -35.31 19.02 -22.82
C GLU A 132 -34.07 18.12 -22.65
N GLY A 133 -34.18 17.11 -21.79
CA GLY A 133 -33.11 16.18 -21.43
C GLY A 133 -32.10 16.74 -20.42
N GLN A 134 -32.21 18.00 -20.01
CA GLN A 134 -31.28 18.60 -19.05
C GLN A 134 -31.30 17.84 -17.72
N ASP A 135 -30.10 17.57 -17.19
CA ASP A 135 -29.89 16.93 -15.89
C ASP A 135 -30.58 15.56 -15.72
N ILE A 136 -30.80 14.85 -16.82
CA ILE A 136 -31.33 13.48 -16.85
C ILE A 136 -30.29 12.53 -17.44
N ARG A 137 -29.92 11.49 -16.69
CA ARG A 137 -29.21 10.32 -17.21
C ARG A 137 -30.23 9.37 -17.85
N ASN A 138 -30.15 9.22 -19.17
CA ASN A 138 -30.97 8.27 -19.91
C ASN A 138 -30.58 6.83 -19.57
N VAL A 139 -31.51 5.90 -19.79
CA VAL A 139 -31.28 4.47 -19.58
C VAL A 139 -30.05 4.03 -20.37
N GLY A 140 -29.10 3.41 -19.69
CA GLY A 140 -27.89 2.85 -20.31
C GLY A 140 -26.85 3.86 -20.78
N CYS A 141 -26.94 5.13 -20.39
CA CYS A 141 -25.97 6.14 -20.83
C CYS A 141 -24.54 5.89 -20.31
N ASP A 142 -24.38 5.19 -19.17
CA ASP A 142 -23.07 4.82 -18.64
C ASP A 142 -22.64 3.42 -19.10
N ILE A 143 -23.57 2.47 -19.08
CA ILE A 143 -23.36 1.10 -19.57
C ILE A 143 -24.61 0.66 -20.33
N GLU A 144 -24.46 0.39 -21.62
CA GLU A 144 -25.54 -0.19 -22.41
C GLU A 144 -25.75 -1.66 -22.06
N LYS A 145 -27.00 -2.13 -22.14
CA LYS A 145 -27.32 -3.54 -21.99
C LYS A 145 -26.54 -4.38 -23.02
N ASP A 146 -26.05 -5.54 -22.60
CA ASP A 146 -25.28 -6.51 -23.39
C ASP A 146 -23.90 -6.02 -23.88
N SER A 147 -23.51 -4.78 -23.54
CA SER A 147 -22.20 -4.23 -23.85
C SER A 147 -21.08 -4.92 -23.07
N ILE A 148 -19.88 -4.91 -23.63
CA ILE A 148 -18.68 -5.47 -22.99
C ILE A 148 -18.17 -4.46 -21.97
N VAL A 149 -18.18 -4.84 -20.70
CA VAL A 149 -17.72 -3.98 -19.61
C VAL A 149 -16.24 -4.22 -19.31
N LEU A 150 -15.78 -5.47 -19.37
CA LEU A 150 -14.38 -5.86 -19.22
C LEU A 150 -14.00 -6.94 -20.23
N LYS A 151 -12.77 -6.88 -20.73
CA LYS A 151 -12.23 -7.84 -21.71
C LYS A 151 -11.30 -8.85 -21.05
N SER A 152 -11.29 -10.07 -21.59
CA SER A 152 -10.27 -11.06 -21.23
C SER A 152 -8.86 -10.49 -21.45
N GLY A 153 -7.98 -10.70 -20.49
CA GLY A 153 -6.61 -10.18 -20.49
C GLY A 153 -6.44 -8.87 -19.72
N GLU A 154 -7.52 -8.24 -19.24
CA GLU A 154 -7.45 -7.05 -18.39
C GLU A 154 -7.08 -7.39 -16.95
N LEU A 155 -6.21 -6.56 -16.36
CA LEU A 155 -5.84 -6.66 -14.95
C LEU A 155 -6.94 -6.06 -14.10
N ILE A 156 -7.42 -6.81 -13.11
CA ILE A 156 -8.53 -6.40 -12.25
C ILE A 156 -7.99 -5.50 -11.13
N GLY A 157 -8.26 -4.20 -11.22
CA GLY A 157 -8.04 -3.22 -10.16
C GLY A 157 -9.33 -2.85 -9.43
N PRO A 158 -9.31 -1.82 -8.56
CA PRO A 158 -10.49 -1.42 -7.80
C PRO A 158 -11.68 -0.96 -8.66
N ALA A 159 -11.40 -0.30 -9.79
CA ALA A 159 -12.44 0.15 -10.72
C ALA A 159 -13.12 -1.04 -11.40
N GLU A 160 -12.33 -2.02 -11.83
CA GLU A 160 -12.79 -3.25 -12.46
C GLU A 160 -13.63 -4.10 -11.49
N ILE A 161 -13.23 -4.16 -10.20
CA ILE A 161 -14.06 -4.78 -9.15
C ILE A 161 -15.41 -4.07 -9.02
N GLY A 162 -15.43 -2.73 -9.02
CA GLY A 162 -16.66 -1.95 -8.99
C GLY A 162 -17.56 -2.22 -10.18
N LEU A 163 -16.99 -2.32 -11.38
CA LEU A 163 -17.71 -2.65 -12.61
C LEU A 163 -18.29 -4.08 -12.56
N LEU A 164 -17.51 -5.07 -12.15
CA LEU A 164 -17.97 -6.46 -11.97
C LEU A 164 -19.16 -6.52 -11.01
N ALA A 165 -19.09 -5.82 -9.86
CA ALA A 165 -20.19 -5.73 -8.91
C ALA A 165 -21.43 -5.04 -9.51
N THR A 166 -21.21 -3.96 -10.28
CA THR A 166 -22.26 -3.19 -10.94
C THR A 166 -23.08 -4.05 -11.90
N VAL A 167 -22.45 -4.99 -12.60
CA VAL A 167 -23.12 -5.93 -13.51
C VAL A 167 -23.52 -7.25 -12.84
N GLY A 168 -23.45 -7.34 -11.51
CA GLY A 168 -23.90 -8.52 -10.74
C GLY A 168 -22.95 -9.73 -10.79
N VAL A 169 -21.70 -9.57 -11.24
CA VAL A 169 -20.72 -10.65 -11.28
C VAL A 169 -20.05 -10.82 -9.92
N THR A 170 -20.33 -11.96 -9.27
CA THR A 170 -19.80 -12.30 -7.94
C THR A 170 -18.74 -13.41 -7.96
N THR A 171 -18.68 -14.17 -9.05
CA THR A 171 -17.63 -15.16 -9.34
C THR A 171 -16.97 -14.79 -10.65
N VAL A 172 -15.64 -14.61 -10.63
CA VAL A 172 -14.87 -14.07 -11.74
C VAL A 172 -13.89 -15.13 -12.23
N LYS A 173 -13.89 -15.41 -13.53
CA LYS A 173 -12.94 -16.35 -14.12
C LYS A 173 -11.62 -15.63 -14.43
N VAL A 174 -10.54 -16.10 -13.82
CA VAL A 174 -9.24 -15.42 -13.84
C VAL A 174 -8.09 -16.40 -14.05
N TYR A 175 -6.94 -15.88 -14.47
CA TYR A 175 -5.66 -16.58 -14.41
C TYR A 175 -5.03 -16.38 -13.02
N LEU A 176 -4.71 -17.47 -12.33
CA LEU A 176 -4.10 -17.42 -11.01
C LEU A 176 -2.60 -17.11 -11.10
N ARG A 177 -2.04 -16.57 -10.01
CA ARG A 177 -0.60 -16.42 -9.86
C ARG A 177 0.07 -17.80 -9.70
N PRO A 178 1.27 -18.01 -10.29
CA PRO A 178 1.99 -19.25 -10.10
C PRO A 178 2.48 -19.40 -8.65
N THR A 179 2.64 -20.65 -8.22
CA THR A 179 3.36 -21.00 -6.99
C THR A 179 4.84 -21.17 -7.28
N ILE A 180 5.70 -20.62 -6.42
CA ILE A 180 7.15 -20.57 -6.61
C ILE A 180 7.85 -21.31 -5.47
N ALA A 181 8.55 -22.40 -5.79
CA ALA A 181 9.46 -23.08 -4.87
C ALA A 181 10.86 -22.46 -4.93
N VAL A 182 11.50 -22.26 -3.78
CA VAL A 182 12.81 -21.61 -3.68
C VAL A 182 13.74 -22.39 -2.76
N PHE A 183 14.97 -22.67 -3.23
CA PHE A 183 16.07 -23.10 -2.37
C PHE A 183 17.41 -22.50 -2.83
N SER A 184 18.39 -22.45 -1.93
CA SER A 184 19.78 -22.12 -2.26
C SER A 184 20.65 -23.36 -2.21
N THR A 185 21.83 -23.33 -2.84
CA THR A 185 22.85 -24.38 -2.78
C THR A 185 24.22 -23.76 -2.56
N GLY A 186 25.03 -24.37 -1.71
CA GLY A 186 26.38 -23.93 -1.39
C GLY A 186 26.81 -24.38 -0.01
N ASP A 187 27.91 -25.14 0.07
CA ASP A 187 28.49 -25.59 1.34
C ASP A 187 28.99 -24.42 2.23
N GLU A 188 29.18 -23.23 1.65
CA GLU A 188 29.49 -22.01 2.38
C GLU A 188 28.29 -21.40 3.10
N LEU A 189 27.06 -21.80 2.76
CA LEU A 189 25.85 -21.14 3.19
C LEU A 189 25.42 -21.58 4.60
N VAL A 190 25.05 -20.59 5.41
CA VAL A 190 24.39 -20.82 6.70
C VAL A 190 23.08 -20.03 6.78
N GLN A 191 22.21 -20.41 7.71
CA GLN A 191 20.93 -19.73 7.91
C GLN A 191 21.13 -18.24 8.27
N PRO A 192 20.24 -17.33 7.83
CA PRO A 192 20.34 -15.90 8.15
C PRO A 192 20.41 -15.58 9.65
N ALA A 193 19.74 -16.40 10.48
CA ALA A 193 19.73 -16.26 11.94
C ALA A 193 21.07 -16.65 12.62
N THR A 194 22.02 -17.21 11.88
CA THR A 194 23.33 -17.62 12.43
C THR A 194 24.06 -16.41 13.01
N ALA A 195 24.30 -16.41 14.31
CA ALA A 195 24.85 -15.27 15.04
C ALA A 195 26.31 -14.96 14.65
N THR A 196 27.17 -15.98 14.65
CA THR A 196 28.60 -15.86 14.34
C THR A 196 28.97 -16.79 13.19
N LEU A 197 29.75 -16.29 12.23
CA LEU A 197 30.18 -17.06 11.07
C LEU A 197 31.53 -17.73 11.35
N SER A 198 31.64 -19.01 10.97
CA SER A 198 32.92 -19.71 10.94
C SER A 198 33.69 -19.37 9.65
N ARG A 199 34.95 -19.80 9.58
CA ARG A 199 35.78 -19.64 8.37
C ARG A 199 35.08 -20.24 7.16
N GLY A 200 35.00 -19.47 6.08
CA GLY A 200 34.42 -19.92 4.81
C GLY A 200 32.89 -19.92 4.78
N GLN A 201 32.22 -19.40 5.81
CA GLN A 201 30.75 -19.31 5.84
C GLN A 201 30.25 -17.91 5.49
N ILE A 202 29.11 -17.87 4.79
CA ILE A 202 28.31 -16.68 4.55
C ILE A 202 26.83 -16.99 4.77
N ARG A 203 26.05 -15.98 5.12
CA ARG A 203 24.60 -16.15 5.32
C ARG A 203 23.88 -16.23 3.98
N ASP A 204 22.90 -17.12 3.87
CA ASP A 204 22.04 -17.25 2.70
C ASP A 204 21.11 -16.03 2.56
N SER A 205 21.57 -15.05 1.79
CA SER A 205 20.80 -13.84 1.49
C SER A 205 19.89 -13.99 0.26
N ASN A 206 20.26 -14.85 -0.69
CA ASN A 206 19.54 -14.98 -1.95
C ASN A 206 18.17 -15.61 -1.75
N ARG A 207 18.05 -16.67 -0.93
CA ARG A 207 16.75 -17.30 -0.69
C ARG A 207 15.76 -16.34 -0.06
N ALA A 208 16.17 -15.65 1.01
CA ALA A 208 15.34 -14.63 1.66
C ALA A 208 14.93 -13.52 0.66
N MET A 209 15.87 -13.07 -0.17
CA MET A 209 15.64 -12.05 -1.19
C MET A 209 14.67 -12.53 -2.29
N LEU A 210 14.79 -13.77 -2.76
CA LEU A 210 13.93 -14.36 -3.79
C LEU A 210 12.52 -14.64 -3.27
N LEU A 211 12.39 -15.14 -2.04
CA LEU A 211 11.10 -15.31 -1.37
C LEU A 211 10.38 -13.95 -1.27
N ALA A 212 11.08 -12.91 -0.83
CA ALA A 212 10.52 -11.56 -0.77
C ALA A 212 10.12 -11.03 -2.17
N ALA A 213 10.96 -11.23 -3.19
CA ALA A 213 10.68 -10.79 -4.55
C ALA A 213 9.47 -11.53 -5.17
N ALA A 214 9.33 -12.83 -4.91
CA ALA A 214 8.17 -13.62 -5.33
C ALA A 214 6.87 -13.18 -4.62
N VAL A 215 6.93 -12.87 -3.33
CA VAL A 215 5.79 -12.32 -2.57
C VAL A 215 5.40 -10.92 -3.09
N GLN A 216 6.36 -10.08 -3.49
CA GLN A 216 6.06 -8.80 -4.14
C GLN A 216 5.30 -8.99 -5.47
N GLN A 217 5.59 -10.05 -6.21
CA GLN A 217 4.81 -10.45 -7.40
C GLN A 217 3.49 -11.17 -7.05
N LYS A 218 3.08 -11.16 -5.78
CA LYS A 218 1.85 -11.77 -5.25
C LYS A 218 1.75 -13.28 -5.48
N CYS A 219 2.89 -13.96 -5.62
CA CYS A 219 2.93 -15.40 -5.79
C CYS A 219 2.90 -16.12 -4.43
N LYS A 220 2.31 -17.32 -4.40
CA LYS A 220 2.48 -18.24 -3.28
C LYS A 220 3.91 -18.77 -3.31
N VAL A 221 4.56 -18.87 -2.15
CA VAL A 221 5.95 -19.32 -2.04
C VAL A 221 6.07 -20.60 -1.23
N VAL A 222 6.99 -21.47 -1.64
CA VAL A 222 7.41 -22.67 -0.92
C VAL A 222 8.90 -22.56 -0.65
N ASP A 223 9.28 -22.34 0.61
CA ASP A 223 10.68 -22.30 1.05
C ASP A 223 11.18 -23.72 1.29
N LEU A 224 12.16 -24.15 0.51
CA LEU A 224 12.77 -25.48 0.59
C LEU A 224 14.15 -25.43 1.25
N GLY A 225 14.60 -24.28 1.76
CA GLY A 225 15.83 -24.19 2.55
C GLY A 225 17.13 -24.18 1.74
N ILE A 226 18.18 -24.76 2.31
CA ILE A 226 19.53 -24.81 1.76
C ILE A 226 19.84 -26.27 1.44
N ALA A 227 20.15 -26.55 0.17
CA ALA A 227 20.69 -27.82 -0.28
C ALA A 227 22.21 -27.84 -0.09
N GLU A 228 22.74 -29.01 0.26
CA GLU A 228 24.19 -29.29 0.26
C GLU A 228 24.69 -29.44 -1.18
N ASP A 229 25.98 -29.21 -1.44
CA ASP A 229 26.54 -29.36 -2.80
C ASP A 229 26.80 -30.85 -3.18
N THR A 230 25.76 -31.67 -3.05
CA THR A 230 25.74 -33.11 -3.40
C THR A 230 24.59 -33.42 -4.37
N GLU A 231 24.77 -34.40 -5.25
CA GLU A 231 23.74 -34.74 -6.25
C GLU A 231 22.46 -35.24 -5.57
N GLU A 232 22.63 -36.00 -4.48
CA GLU A 232 21.55 -36.52 -3.66
C GLU A 232 20.72 -35.39 -3.03
N SER A 233 21.37 -34.41 -2.38
CA SER A 233 20.67 -33.30 -1.73
C SER A 233 19.93 -32.41 -2.75
N LEU A 234 20.57 -32.07 -3.88
CA LEU A 234 19.92 -31.28 -4.93
C LEU A 234 18.70 -32.01 -5.51
N LYS A 235 18.83 -33.31 -5.78
CA LYS A 235 17.73 -34.11 -6.30
C LYS A 235 16.57 -34.16 -5.32
N GLU A 236 16.83 -34.36 -4.03
CA GLU A 236 15.78 -34.36 -3.00
C GLU A 236 15.00 -33.04 -2.96
N HIS A 237 15.69 -31.90 -3.07
CA HIS A 237 15.05 -30.58 -3.08
C HIS A 237 14.25 -30.34 -4.37
N LEU A 238 14.77 -30.76 -5.53
CA LEU A 238 14.04 -30.70 -6.79
C LEU A 238 12.79 -31.60 -6.77
N ASP A 239 12.91 -32.83 -6.28
CA ASP A 239 11.79 -33.75 -6.13
C ASP A 239 10.77 -33.24 -5.10
N ALA A 240 11.21 -32.57 -4.02
CA ALA A 240 10.32 -31.90 -3.08
C ALA A 240 9.55 -30.74 -3.74
N ALA A 241 10.23 -29.95 -4.57
CA ALA A 241 9.60 -28.88 -5.33
C ALA A 241 8.56 -29.41 -6.32
N LEU A 242 8.86 -30.49 -7.05
CA LEU A 242 7.94 -31.11 -8.01
C LEU A 242 6.75 -31.81 -7.36
N ARG A 243 6.92 -32.34 -6.13
CA ARG A 243 5.81 -32.90 -5.33
C ARG A 243 4.88 -31.82 -4.78
N SER A 244 5.36 -30.58 -4.64
CA SER A 244 4.55 -29.43 -4.23
C SER A 244 3.62 -28.96 -5.36
N ASP A 245 2.87 -27.89 -5.14
CA ASP A 245 2.04 -27.23 -6.15
C ASP A 245 2.81 -26.20 -7.01
N ALA A 246 4.14 -26.15 -6.91
CA ALA A 246 4.98 -25.21 -7.64
C ALA A 246 4.79 -25.27 -9.17
N ASP A 247 4.68 -24.10 -9.80
CA ASP A 247 4.73 -23.89 -11.25
C ASP A 247 6.13 -23.43 -11.68
N ILE A 248 6.87 -22.80 -10.75
CA ILE A 248 8.23 -22.31 -10.94
C ILE A 248 9.12 -22.82 -9.81
N ILE A 249 10.32 -23.28 -10.15
CA ILE A 249 11.41 -23.60 -9.21
C ILE A 249 12.52 -22.57 -9.42
N LEU A 250 12.94 -21.94 -8.33
CA LEU A 250 14.09 -21.04 -8.28
C LEU A 250 15.18 -21.68 -7.43
N THR A 251 16.35 -21.87 -8.04
CA THR A 251 17.57 -22.23 -7.30
C THR A 251 18.54 -21.06 -7.35
N SER A 252 19.37 -20.89 -6.32
CA SER A 252 20.45 -19.89 -6.35
C SER A 252 21.77 -20.51 -5.89
N GLY A 253 22.84 -20.27 -6.64
CA GLY A 253 24.12 -20.98 -6.44
C GLY A 253 24.25 -22.20 -7.35
N GLY A 254 25.40 -22.88 -7.35
CA GLY A 254 25.59 -24.16 -8.03
C GLY A 254 25.46 -24.16 -9.57
N VAL A 255 25.51 -22.99 -10.22
CA VAL A 255 25.30 -22.82 -11.68
C VAL A 255 26.51 -22.22 -12.42
N SER A 256 27.68 -22.11 -11.78
CA SER A 256 28.87 -21.51 -12.39
C SER A 256 29.66 -22.52 -13.26
N MET A 257 30.98 -22.60 -13.08
CA MET A 257 31.91 -23.50 -13.79
C MET A 257 32.78 -24.31 -12.81
N GLY A 258 32.42 -24.35 -11.53
CA GLY A 258 33.06 -25.16 -10.50
C GLY A 258 32.74 -26.64 -10.68
N ASP A 259 33.61 -27.47 -10.11
CA ASP A 259 33.49 -28.94 -10.08
C ASP A 259 32.26 -29.43 -9.29
N ARG A 260 31.78 -28.62 -8.34
CA ARG A 260 30.55 -28.88 -7.55
C ARG A 260 29.32 -28.10 -8.01
N ASP A 261 29.33 -27.48 -9.19
CA ASP A 261 28.14 -26.81 -9.73
C ASP A 261 27.15 -27.85 -10.32
N LEU A 262 26.42 -28.52 -9.41
CA LEU A 262 25.57 -29.67 -9.73
C LEU A 262 24.16 -29.31 -10.24
N VAL A 263 23.75 -28.04 -10.19
CA VAL A 263 22.40 -27.64 -10.60
C VAL A 263 22.17 -27.93 -12.09
N LYS A 264 23.11 -27.59 -12.96
CA LYS A 264 22.99 -27.83 -14.41
C LYS A 264 22.82 -29.30 -14.76
N PRO A 265 23.71 -30.22 -14.32
CA PRO A 265 23.54 -31.64 -14.64
C PRO A 265 22.27 -32.23 -14.01
N CYS A 266 21.86 -31.79 -12.81
CA CYS A 266 20.59 -32.22 -12.22
C CYS A 266 19.38 -31.79 -13.07
N LEU A 267 19.33 -30.52 -13.49
CA LEU A 267 18.26 -30.02 -14.36
C LEU A 267 18.25 -30.72 -15.72
N ALA A 268 19.42 -31.01 -16.30
CA ALA A 268 19.54 -31.74 -17.57
C ALA A 268 19.00 -33.18 -17.48
N LYS A 269 19.15 -33.84 -16.33
CA LYS A 269 18.62 -35.19 -16.08
C LYS A 269 17.10 -35.19 -15.90
N MET A 270 16.55 -34.11 -15.34
CA MET A 270 15.13 -34.02 -15.00
C MET A 270 14.26 -33.40 -16.10
N GLY A 271 14.85 -32.59 -16.99
CA GLY A 271 14.09 -31.83 -17.96
C GLY A 271 14.93 -31.31 -19.12
N LYS A 272 14.30 -30.46 -19.94
CA LYS A 272 14.92 -29.86 -21.11
C LYS A 272 15.56 -28.54 -20.75
N ILE A 273 16.89 -28.46 -20.83
CA ILE A 273 17.62 -27.19 -20.75
C ILE A 273 17.43 -26.40 -22.05
N HIS A 274 17.03 -25.14 -21.92
CA HIS A 274 16.95 -24.21 -23.05
C HIS A 274 18.25 -23.42 -23.23
N PHE A 275 18.85 -22.97 -22.12
CA PHE A 275 20.15 -22.30 -22.11
C PHE A 275 20.79 -22.33 -20.73
N GLU A 276 22.10 -22.09 -20.69
CA GLU A 276 22.91 -22.07 -19.45
C GLU A 276 23.78 -20.81 -19.31
N LYS A 277 23.85 -20.00 -20.37
CA LYS A 277 24.71 -18.81 -20.43
C LYS A 277 24.07 -17.71 -21.28
N ILE A 278 24.00 -16.51 -20.71
CA ILE A 278 23.46 -15.31 -21.34
C ILE A 278 24.54 -14.23 -21.45
N ARG A 279 24.51 -13.49 -22.55
CA ARG A 279 25.45 -12.41 -22.85
C ARG A 279 25.06 -11.10 -22.15
N MET A 280 25.05 -11.15 -20.81
CA MET A 280 24.65 -10.04 -19.96
C MET A 280 25.60 -9.81 -18.77
N LYS A 281 25.54 -8.62 -18.20
CA LYS A 281 26.24 -8.22 -16.99
C LYS A 281 25.30 -7.45 -16.06
N PRO A 282 25.19 -7.80 -14.78
CA PRO A 282 25.53 -9.10 -14.18
C PRO A 282 24.61 -10.21 -14.71
N GLY A 283 24.85 -11.49 -14.37
CA GLY A 283 23.88 -12.57 -14.69
C GLY A 283 24.30 -13.64 -15.70
N LYS A 284 25.54 -13.63 -16.19
CA LYS A 284 26.04 -14.59 -17.22
C LYS A 284 25.61 -16.06 -17.03
N PRO A 285 25.71 -16.69 -15.84
CA PRO A 285 25.48 -18.13 -15.69
C PRO A 285 24.01 -18.53 -15.44
N LEU A 286 23.03 -17.66 -15.78
CA LEU A 286 21.62 -18.03 -15.68
C LEU A 286 21.33 -19.28 -16.50
N THR A 287 20.73 -20.27 -15.86
CA THR A 287 20.26 -21.51 -16.48
C THR A 287 18.74 -21.57 -16.46
N PHE A 288 18.13 -22.02 -17.55
CA PHE A 288 16.69 -22.19 -17.67
C PHE A 288 16.35 -23.56 -18.26
N ALA A 289 15.42 -24.26 -17.61
CA ALA A 289 14.95 -25.57 -18.01
C ALA A 289 13.42 -25.72 -17.84
N GLU A 290 12.85 -26.63 -18.61
CA GLU A 290 11.47 -27.09 -18.50
C GLU A 290 11.46 -28.52 -17.97
N ILE A 291 10.72 -28.77 -16.88
CA ILE A 291 10.56 -30.10 -16.28
C ILE A 291 9.10 -30.53 -16.42
N THR A 292 8.83 -31.58 -17.20
CA THR A 292 7.48 -32.13 -17.32
C THR A 292 7.28 -33.26 -16.33
N THR A 293 6.35 -33.07 -15.40
CA THR A 293 5.99 -34.11 -14.43
C THR A 293 5.19 -35.22 -15.14
N GLN A 294 5.67 -36.46 -15.00
CA GLN A 294 4.97 -37.67 -15.43
C GLN A 294 4.48 -38.42 -14.20
N ASP A 295 3.48 -37.86 -13.52
CA ASP A 295 2.75 -38.55 -12.46
C ASP A 295 1.53 -39.22 -13.10
N THR A 296 1.38 -40.54 -12.98
CA THR A 296 0.23 -41.27 -13.53
C THR A 296 -1.07 -40.96 -12.77
N SER A 297 -0.98 -40.38 -11.57
CA SER A 297 -2.11 -40.02 -10.70
C SER A 297 -2.58 -38.56 -10.85
N LYS A 298 -1.82 -37.72 -11.55
CA LYS A 298 -2.13 -36.29 -11.76
C LYS A 298 -2.00 -35.93 -13.24
N PRO A 299 -2.73 -34.92 -13.72
CA PRO A 299 -2.50 -34.41 -15.08
C PRO A 299 -1.04 -33.96 -15.21
N SER A 300 -0.42 -34.29 -16.34
CA SER A 300 0.95 -33.87 -16.63
C SER A 300 1.06 -32.34 -16.55
N LYS A 301 2.03 -31.87 -15.79
CA LYS A 301 2.28 -30.44 -15.54
C LYS A 301 3.71 -30.12 -15.89
N THR A 302 3.90 -29.07 -16.68
CA THR A 302 5.21 -28.46 -16.88
C THR A 302 5.54 -27.53 -15.71
N VAL A 303 6.75 -27.65 -15.18
CA VAL A 303 7.33 -26.77 -14.16
C VAL A 303 8.56 -26.07 -14.76
N LEU A 304 8.62 -24.74 -14.59
CA LEU A 304 9.72 -23.93 -15.08
C LEU A 304 10.83 -23.86 -14.03
N ALA A 305 12.06 -24.24 -14.38
CA ALA A 305 13.18 -24.22 -13.45
C ALA A 305 14.22 -23.16 -13.86
N PHE A 306 14.51 -22.24 -12.94
CA PHE A 306 15.53 -21.21 -13.10
C PHE A 306 16.69 -21.46 -12.14
N GLY A 307 17.85 -21.81 -12.69
CA GLY A 307 19.11 -21.83 -11.97
C GLY A 307 19.74 -20.45 -11.93
N LEU A 308 19.47 -19.69 -10.88
CA LEU A 308 19.92 -18.31 -10.73
C LEU A 308 21.38 -18.23 -10.25
N PRO A 309 22.16 -17.24 -10.71
CA PRO A 309 23.55 -17.09 -10.27
C PRO A 309 23.67 -16.85 -8.75
N GLY A 310 24.67 -17.46 -8.09
CA GLY A 310 24.88 -17.30 -6.64
C GLY A 310 25.27 -15.89 -6.18
N ASN A 311 25.82 -15.05 -7.06
CA ASN A 311 26.11 -13.65 -6.74
C ASN A 311 24.80 -12.84 -6.55
N PRO A 312 24.56 -12.18 -5.39
CA PRO A 312 23.24 -11.63 -5.07
C PRO A 312 22.66 -10.64 -6.08
N VAL A 313 23.47 -9.73 -6.62
CA VAL A 313 22.98 -8.79 -7.64
C VAL A 313 22.62 -9.54 -8.93
N SER A 314 23.43 -10.52 -9.32
CA SER A 314 23.15 -11.33 -10.51
C SER A 314 21.85 -12.09 -10.35
N CYS A 315 21.63 -12.68 -9.18
CA CYS A 315 20.39 -13.36 -8.80
C CYS A 315 19.17 -12.45 -8.98
N MET A 316 19.20 -11.25 -8.38
CA MET A 316 18.07 -10.33 -8.43
C MET A 316 17.84 -9.73 -9.83
N VAL A 317 18.89 -9.40 -10.56
CA VAL A 317 18.78 -8.93 -11.95
C VAL A 317 18.17 -10.01 -12.85
N CYS A 318 18.61 -11.26 -12.73
CA CYS A 318 18.02 -12.37 -13.47
C CYS A 318 16.56 -12.65 -13.08
N PHE A 319 16.23 -12.53 -11.79
CA PHE A 319 14.84 -12.63 -11.33
C PHE A 319 13.95 -11.58 -12.02
N ASN A 320 14.36 -10.31 -12.01
CA ASN A 320 13.60 -9.23 -12.64
C ASN A 320 13.47 -9.41 -14.17
N LEU A 321 14.56 -9.77 -14.86
CA LEU A 321 14.55 -9.80 -16.32
C LEU A 321 13.90 -11.04 -16.93
N PHE A 322 13.87 -12.18 -16.23
CA PHE A 322 13.40 -13.45 -16.79
C PHE A 322 12.26 -14.07 -15.99
N VAL A 323 12.37 -14.08 -14.65
CA VAL A 323 11.37 -14.72 -13.80
C VAL A 323 10.11 -13.86 -13.70
N VAL A 324 10.22 -12.54 -13.54
CA VAL A 324 9.03 -11.65 -13.49
C VAL A 324 8.20 -11.71 -14.77
N PRO A 325 8.77 -11.65 -15.99
CA PRO A 325 7.99 -11.85 -17.21
C PRO A 325 7.35 -13.24 -17.31
N ALA A 326 8.05 -14.31 -16.88
CA ALA A 326 7.46 -15.64 -16.83
C ALA A 326 6.26 -15.71 -15.89
N ILE A 327 6.38 -15.14 -14.69
CA ILE A 327 5.28 -15.01 -13.71
C ILE A 327 4.09 -14.29 -14.34
N ARG A 328 4.32 -13.14 -14.97
CA ARG A 328 3.26 -12.33 -15.60
C ARG A 328 2.54 -13.11 -16.69
N LEU A 329 3.28 -13.80 -17.56
CA LEU A 329 2.70 -14.59 -18.64
C LEU A 329 1.86 -15.77 -18.12
N LEU A 330 2.37 -16.51 -17.13
CA LEU A 330 1.62 -17.56 -16.45
C LEU A 330 0.37 -17.00 -15.75
N SER A 331 0.45 -15.78 -15.22
CA SER A 331 -0.66 -15.05 -14.60
C SER A 331 -1.63 -14.41 -15.61
N GLY A 332 -1.50 -14.70 -16.91
CA GLY A 332 -2.44 -14.24 -17.94
C GLY A 332 -2.19 -12.83 -18.51
N TRP A 333 -1.10 -12.15 -18.12
CA TRP A 333 -0.82 -10.79 -18.61
C TRP A 333 -0.62 -10.80 -20.12
N SER A 334 -1.34 -9.92 -20.83
CA SER A 334 -1.19 -9.74 -22.28
C SER A 334 0.18 -9.19 -22.67
N ASN A 335 0.74 -8.29 -21.85
CA ASN A 335 2.10 -7.80 -21.95
C ASN A 335 2.91 -8.19 -20.70
N PRO A 336 3.73 -9.25 -20.77
CA PRO A 336 4.53 -9.69 -19.63
C PRO A 336 5.80 -8.87 -19.40
N HIS A 337 6.18 -8.00 -20.34
CA HIS A 337 7.45 -7.28 -20.26
C HIS A 337 7.44 -6.22 -19.14
N LEU A 338 8.59 -6.03 -18.52
CA LEU A 338 8.82 -4.88 -17.64
C LEU A 338 8.80 -3.59 -18.45
N GLN A 339 8.24 -2.53 -17.85
CA GLN A 339 8.12 -1.24 -18.51
C GLN A 339 9.50 -0.65 -18.76
N ARG A 340 9.70 -0.11 -19.97
CA ARG A 340 10.91 0.60 -20.36
C ARG A 340 10.61 2.08 -20.54
N VAL A 341 11.50 2.92 -20.06
CA VAL A 341 11.45 4.37 -20.23
C VAL A 341 12.79 4.87 -20.73
N HIS A 342 12.78 5.99 -21.44
CA HIS A 342 14.00 6.70 -21.77
C HIS A 342 14.40 7.59 -20.58
N VAL A 343 15.68 7.56 -20.23
CA VAL A 343 16.25 8.35 -19.14
C VAL A 343 17.52 9.03 -19.61
N ARG A 344 17.84 10.18 -19.02
CA ARG A 344 19.14 10.84 -19.22
C ARG A 344 20.10 10.52 -18.08
N LEU A 345 21.34 10.23 -18.43
CA LEU A 345 22.39 9.98 -17.45
C LEU A 345 22.79 11.27 -16.71
N SER A 346 22.79 11.26 -15.37
CA SER A 346 23.28 12.41 -14.59
C SER A 346 24.81 12.54 -14.60
N HIS A 347 25.51 11.44 -14.85
CA HIS A 347 26.97 11.36 -14.90
C HIS A 347 27.43 10.39 -15.99
N PRO A 348 28.70 10.45 -16.46
CA PRO A 348 29.19 9.49 -17.43
C PRO A 348 29.17 8.05 -16.91
N LEU A 349 28.99 7.08 -17.82
CA LEU A 349 29.00 5.64 -17.52
C LEU A 349 29.91 4.91 -18.49
N ARG A 350 30.77 4.03 -17.98
CA ARG A 350 31.63 3.19 -18.83
C ARG A 350 30.89 1.90 -19.21
N ALA A 351 30.66 1.71 -20.50
CA ALA A 351 30.10 0.48 -21.03
C ALA A 351 31.07 -0.70 -20.90
N ASP A 352 30.53 -1.90 -20.66
CA ASP A 352 31.29 -3.15 -20.82
C ASP A 352 31.60 -3.38 -22.31
N LEU A 353 32.74 -3.99 -22.60
CA LEU A 353 33.17 -4.22 -23.98
C LEU A 353 32.38 -5.34 -24.69
N HIS A 354 31.88 -6.31 -23.93
CA HIS A 354 31.41 -7.56 -24.51
C HIS A 354 29.96 -7.88 -24.23
N ARG A 355 29.36 -7.33 -23.17
CA ARG A 355 28.03 -7.70 -22.69
C ARG A 355 27.18 -6.48 -22.42
N THR A 356 25.89 -6.57 -22.72
CA THR A 356 24.93 -5.56 -22.28
C THR A 356 24.93 -5.54 -20.76
N GLU A 357 25.13 -4.35 -20.18
CA GLU A 357 25.14 -4.16 -18.73
C GLU A 357 23.78 -3.63 -18.26
N PHE A 358 23.15 -4.35 -17.34
CA PHE A 358 21.97 -3.93 -16.59
C PHE A 358 22.45 -3.19 -15.33
N HIS A 359 22.73 -1.91 -15.52
CA HIS A 359 23.34 -1.04 -14.51
C HIS A 359 22.26 -0.57 -13.54
N ARG A 360 22.45 -0.78 -12.24
CA ARG A 360 21.46 -0.37 -11.24
C ARG A 360 21.48 1.13 -11.08
N ALA A 361 20.30 1.73 -11.14
CA ALA A 361 20.12 3.16 -11.02
C ALA A 361 18.91 3.52 -10.16
N VAL A 362 18.99 4.72 -9.59
CA VAL A 362 17.84 5.45 -9.08
C VAL A 362 17.43 6.43 -10.18
N ILE A 363 16.22 6.27 -10.69
CA ILE A 363 15.63 7.21 -11.65
C ILE A 363 14.61 8.10 -10.97
N ARG A 364 14.56 9.37 -11.38
CA ARG A 364 13.64 10.38 -10.87
C ARG A 364 13.07 11.18 -12.03
N TRP A 365 11.83 11.63 -11.90
CA TRP A 365 11.28 12.62 -12.82
C TRP A 365 11.77 14.01 -12.43
N MET A 366 12.32 14.75 -13.38
CA MET A 366 12.82 16.10 -13.19
C MET A 366 12.06 17.05 -14.11
N LEU A 367 11.78 18.29 -13.64
CA LEU A 367 11.20 19.34 -14.50
C LEU A 367 12.15 19.78 -15.62
N ASN A 368 13.44 19.56 -15.42
CA ASN A 368 14.47 19.69 -16.45
C ASN A 368 15.42 18.49 -16.36
N ASP A 369 15.42 17.64 -17.39
CA ASP A 369 16.28 16.45 -17.49
C ASP A 369 17.73 16.76 -17.91
N GLY A 370 18.07 18.05 -18.05
CA GLY A 370 19.34 18.54 -18.59
C GLY A 370 19.27 18.97 -20.06
N SER A 371 18.16 18.72 -20.75
CA SER A 371 17.91 19.18 -22.13
C SER A 371 17.01 20.41 -22.25
N GLY A 372 16.61 21.00 -21.13
CA GLY A 372 15.65 22.10 -21.09
C GLY A 372 14.19 21.64 -21.16
N ARG A 373 13.92 20.35 -20.95
CA ARG A 373 12.59 19.72 -20.98
C ARG A 373 12.40 18.80 -19.77
N PRO A 374 11.16 18.56 -19.31
CA PRO A 374 10.92 17.60 -18.24
C PRO A 374 11.18 16.17 -18.73
N GLY A 375 11.69 15.31 -17.86
CA GLY A 375 12.02 13.94 -18.19
C GLY A 375 12.68 13.18 -17.06
N TYR A 376 12.92 11.88 -17.28
CA TYR A 376 13.60 11.04 -16.30
C TYR A 376 15.11 11.24 -16.33
N VAL A 377 15.71 11.38 -15.16
CA VAL A 377 17.16 11.40 -14.94
C VAL A 377 17.57 10.19 -14.11
N ALA A 378 18.67 9.56 -14.48
CA ALA A 378 19.20 8.36 -13.85
C ALA A 378 20.53 8.63 -13.14
N GLU A 379 20.62 8.22 -11.88
CA GLU A 379 21.83 8.21 -11.06
C GLU A 379 22.26 6.77 -10.77
N SER A 380 23.55 6.47 -10.95
CA SER A 380 24.09 5.16 -10.57
C SER A 380 24.03 4.95 -9.07
N THR A 381 23.81 3.70 -8.66
CA THR A 381 23.96 3.28 -7.26
C THR A 381 25.43 3.08 -6.85
N GLY A 382 26.39 3.63 -7.59
CA GLY A 382 27.83 3.52 -7.37
C GLY A 382 28.43 2.22 -7.91
N HIS A 383 29.33 1.59 -7.15
CA HIS A 383 30.04 0.38 -7.59
C HIS A 383 29.10 -0.78 -7.93
N GLN A 384 29.26 -1.32 -9.14
CA GLN A 384 28.34 -2.28 -9.76
C GLN A 384 28.78 -3.75 -9.67
N ALA A 385 29.70 -4.11 -8.77
CA ALA A 385 30.12 -5.50 -8.59
C ALA A 385 28.92 -6.44 -8.33
N SER A 386 28.93 -7.63 -8.92
CA SER A 386 27.82 -8.58 -8.85
C SER A 386 27.58 -9.18 -7.46
N SER A 387 28.62 -9.20 -6.61
CA SER A 387 28.53 -9.62 -5.21
C SER A 387 28.01 -8.52 -4.29
N ARG A 388 28.03 -7.25 -4.72
CA ARG A 388 27.72 -6.08 -3.88
C ARG A 388 26.21 -5.80 -3.90
N LEU A 389 25.46 -6.50 -3.06
CA LEU A 389 24.00 -6.34 -2.94
C LEU A 389 23.57 -4.89 -2.62
N LEU A 390 24.43 -4.10 -1.95
CA LEU A 390 24.18 -2.66 -1.71
C LEU A 390 23.88 -1.85 -2.98
N SER A 391 24.30 -2.31 -4.16
CA SER A 391 23.94 -1.67 -5.42
C SER A 391 22.48 -1.87 -5.85
N MET A 392 21.77 -2.84 -5.25
CA MET A 392 20.32 -2.99 -5.45
C MET A 392 19.51 -2.13 -4.47
N LYS A 393 20.13 -1.64 -3.39
CA LYS A 393 19.44 -0.79 -2.40
C LYS A 393 18.96 0.49 -3.09
N SER A 394 17.66 0.75 -3.01
CA SER A 394 16.98 1.90 -3.63
C SER A 394 17.00 1.94 -5.15
N ALA A 395 17.60 0.95 -5.82
CA ALA A 395 17.54 0.85 -7.27
C ALA A 395 16.09 0.59 -7.69
N ASN A 396 15.52 1.52 -8.46
CA ASN A 396 14.17 1.39 -9.02
C ASN A 396 14.20 1.12 -10.54
N ALA A 397 15.38 1.17 -11.16
CA ALA A 397 15.56 0.81 -12.54
C ALA A 397 16.89 0.09 -12.84
N LEU A 398 16.90 -0.63 -13.96
CA LEU A 398 18.09 -1.19 -14.61
C LEU A 398 18.32 -0.47 -15.93
N LEU A 399 19.40 0.30 -16.03
CA LEU A 399 19.80 0.93 -17.28
C LEU A 399 20.32 -0.12 -18.25
N GLU A 400 19.85 -0.11 -19.50
CA GLU A 400 20.30 -1.00 -20.56
C GLU A 400 21.53 -0.37 -21.25
N VAL A 401 22.71 -0.57 -20.65
CA VAL A 401 23.97 -0.03 -21.16
C VAL A 401 24.52 -0.95 -22.26
N PRO A 402 24.66 -0.45 -23.51
CA PRO A 402 25.11 -1.26 -24.64
C PRO A 402 26.57 -1.71 -24.50
N SER A 403 26.94 -2.81 -25.17
CA SER A 403 28.28 -3.37 -25.11
C SER A 403 29.28 -2.70 -26.07
N THR A 404 29.58 -1.41 -25.87
CA THR A 404 30.47 -0.65 -26.77
C THR A 404 31.90 -0.50 -26.24
N GLY A 405 32.12 -0.72 -24.93
CA GLY A 405 33.38 -0.41 -24.26
C GLY A 405 33.68 1.09 -24.11
N GLN A 406 32.83 1.95 -24.66
CA GLN A 406 32.99 3.41 -24.65
C GLN A 406 32.42 4.03 -23.37
N ILE A 407 32.77 5.28 -23.11
CA ILE A 407 32.14 6.08 -22.06
C ILE A 407 30.92 6.76 -22.66
N LEU A 408 29.74 6.47 -22.12
CA LEU A 408 28.53 7.23 -22.36
C LEU A 408 28.62 8.52 -21.55
N ALA A 409 28.49 9.67 -22.20
CA ALA A 409 28.57 10.97 -21.53
C ALA A 409 27.33 11.25 -20.67
N ALA A 410 27.47 12.15 -19.68
CA ALA A 410 26.32 12.72 -18.99
C ALA A 410 25.37 13.40 -20.00
N GLY A 411 24.06 13.36 -19.73
CA GLY A 411 23.01 13.85 -20.62
C GLY A 411 22.62 12.89 -21.76
N THR A 412 23.41 11.83 -22.01
CA THR A 412 23.07 10.78 -22.99
C THR A 412 21.75 10.13 -22.60
N SER A 413 20.83 9.99 -23.57
CA SER A 413 19.57 9.28 -23.38
C SER A 413 19.76 7.79 -23.65
N ILE A 414 19.33 6.94 -22.72
CA ILE A 414 19.34 5.48 -22.84
C ILE A 414 18.03 4.89 -22.30
N GLN A 415 17.78 3.61 -22.59
CA GLN A 415 16.64 2.90 -22.02
C GLN A 415 16.93 2.42 -20.59
N ALA A 416 15.89 2.46 -19.76
CA ALA A 416 15.89 1.91 -18.42
C ALA A 416 14.65 1.04 -18.22
N ILE A 417 14.87 -0.15 -17.67
CA ILE A 417 13.81 -1.07 -17.26
C ILE A 417 13.40 -0.72 -15.83
N LEU A 418 12.12 -0.45 -15.61
CA LEU A 418 11.57 -0.23 -14.27
C LEU A 418 11.45 -1.55 -13.53
N ILE A 419 11.98 -1.60 -12.30
CA ILE A 419 11.94 -2.79 -11.44
C ILE A 419 11.20 -2.55 -10.12
N SER A 420 10.85 -1.29 -9.81
CA SER A 420 9.93 -0.93 -8.74
C SER A 420 9.16 0.34 -9.10
N ASP A 421 8.15 0.68 -8.31
CA ASP A 421 7.37 1.90 -8.52
C ASP A 421 8.26 3.14 -8.47
N ILE A 422 8.03 4.05 -9.41
CA ILE A 422 8.70 5.35 -9.43
C ILE A 422 8.00 6.22 -8.40
N ILE A 423 8.64 6.38 -7.25
CA ILE A 423 8.18 7.33 -6.23
C ILE A 423 8.53 8.74 -6.75
N SER A 424 7.50 9.52 -7.07
CA SER A 424 7.63 10.96 -7.30
C SER A 424 7.99 11.64 -5.97
N TYR A 425 9.26 11.98 -5.77
CA TYR A 425 9.65 12.90 -4.70
C TYR A 425 9.47 14.33 -5.20
N PRO A 426 8.78 15.21 -4.45
CA PRO A 426 8.81 16.63 -4.74
C PRO A 426 10.20 17.20 -4.44
N SER A 427 10.70 18.00 -5.39
CA SER A 427 11.78 18.99 -5.30
C SER A 427 13.21 18.60 -5.69
N ASP A 428 13.73 19.41 -6.62
CA ASP A 428 15.11 19.53 -7.08
C ASP A 428 16.05 19.89 -5.93
N LYS A 429 16.90 18.94 -5.51
CA LYS A 429 18.23 19.24 -4.95
C LYS A 429 19.16 18.04 -5.18
N PRO A 430 20.30 18.21 -5.85
CA PRO A 430 21.30 17.14 -5.95
C PRO A 430 21.90 16.87 -4.56
N PRO A 431 22.21 15.61 -4.21
CA PRO A 431 22.83 15.29 -2.93
C PRO A 431 24.24 15.91 -2.85
N ALA A 432 24.51 16.65 -1.78
CA ALA A 432 25.84 17.15 -1.45
C ALA A 432 26.80 15.99 -1.13
N ALA A 433 28.07 16.18 -1.49
CA ALA A 433 29.16 15.22 -1.37
C ALA A 433 29.37 14.74 0.09
N SER A 434 29.82 13.49 0.20
CA SER A 434 30.14 12.76 1.43
C SER A 434 31.27 13.40 2.25
N ASP A 435 31.04 13.54 3.56
CA ASP A 435 32.11 13.80 4.55
C ASP A 435 32.61 12.50 5.23
N PRO A 436 33.89 12.45 5.68
CA PRO A 436 34.58 11.25 6.15
C PRO A 436 34.31 10.94 7.64
N PRO A 437 34.67 9.73 8.14
CA PRO A 437 34.27 9.30 9.48
C PRO A 437 35.22 9.85 10.57
N PRO A 438 34.73 10.17 11.78
CA PRO A 438 35.61 10.42 12.91
C PRO A 438 35.97 9.13 13.65
N SER A 439 37.23 9.13 14.07
CA SER A 439 37.96 8.17 14.89
C SER A 439 37.58 8.15 16.38
N HIS A 440 37.77 6.97 16.99
CA HIS A 440 38.16 6.68 18.38
C HIS A 440 37.60 7.51 19.56
N PHE A 441 37.00 6.85 20.55
CA PHE A 441 37.58 6.67 21.90
C PHE A 441 36.75 5.64 22.68
N GLY A 442 37.44 4.77 23.43
CA GLY A 442 36.87 3.64 24.19
C GLY A 442 36.50 3.99 25.63
N PRO A 443 36.70 3.07 26.59
CA PRO A 443 35.60 2.36 27.24
C PRO A 443 35.54 2.62 28.76
N SER A 444 34.41 2.35 29.39
CA SER A 444 34.44 1.95 30.81
C SER A 444 33.29 1.04 31.20
N SER A 445 33.69 0.06 32.00
CA SER A 445 33.01 -1.12 32.48
C SER A 445 32.22 -0.85 33.77
N LYS A 446 31.22 -1.72 34.05
CA LYS A 446 31.14 -2.56 35.27
C LYS A 446 29.82 -3.35 35.35
N SER A 447 29.94 -4.68 35.25
CA SER A 447 29.51 -5.74 36.20
C SER A 447 28.54 -5.37 37.34
N ILE A 448 27.63 -6.20 37.89
CA ILE A 448 27.33 -7.67 37.86
C ILE A 448 25.99 -7.89 38.66
N SER A 449 25.44 -9.12 38.55
CA SER A 449 24.54 -9.90 39.47
C SER A 449 23.07 -9.48 39.63
N THR A 450 22.11 -10.26 39.11
CA THR A 450 21.45 -11.49 39.66
C THR A 450 20.61 -11.25 40.90
N ASP A 451 19.27 -11.37 40.78
CA ASP A 451 18.53 -12.47 41.39
C ASP A 451 17.04 -12.45 41.00
N VAL A 452 16.52 -13.64 40.72
CA VAL A 452 15.12 -13.93 40.39
C VAL A 452 14.44 -14.50 41.64
N PRO A 453 13.23 -14.04 41.98
CA PRO A 453 12.25 -14.89 42.64
C PRO A 453 10.99 -15.06 41.79
N GLN A 454 10.64 -16.32 41.50
CA GLN A 454 9.31 -16.73 41.09
C GLN A 454 8.30 -16.43 42.22
N LEU A 455 7.08 -15.99 41.89
CA LEU A 455 5.84 -16.44 42.54
C LEU A 455 4.55 -15.95 41.84
N SER A 456 3.71 -16.94 41.52
CA SER A 456 2.24 -16.99 41.54
C SER A 456 1.39 -15.97 40.76
N ALA A 457 0.64 -16.52 39.81
CA ALA A 457 -0.47 -15.88 39.11
C ALA A 457 -1.66 -15.57 40.03
N SER A 458 -2.04 -14.30 40.08
CA SER A 458 -3.43 -13.86 40.16
C SER A 458 -3.58 -12.67 39.21
N GLN A 459 -4.29 -12.89 38.09
CA GLN A 459 -4.35 -11.97 36.96
C GLN A 459 -5.25 -10.78 37.29
N ASN A 460 -4.63 -9.67 37.64
CA ASN A 460 -5.17 -8.34 37.37
C ASN A 460 -4.02 -7.54 36.74
N THR A 461 -3.84 -7.70 35.43
CA THR A 461 -2.64 -7.21 34.74
C THR A 461 -2.74 -5.69 34.53
N GLU A 462 -2.16 -4.94 35.46
CA GLU A 462 -2.00 -3.49 35.44
C GLU A 462 -1.44 -3.02 34.07
N VAL A 463 -2.00 -1.93 33.54
CA VAL A 463 -1.60 -1.40 32.23
C VAL A 463 -0.39 -0.49 32.39
N LYS A 464 0.77 -0.89 31.88
CA LYS A 464 2.00 -0.10 31.95
C LYS A 464 2.03 0.96 30.84
N VAL A 465 2.14 2.23 31.23
CA VAL A 465 2.20 3.37 30.29
C VAL A 465 3.57 4.04 30.36
N ALA A 466 4.12 4.41 29.21
CA ALA A 466 5.32 5.25 29.13
C ALA A 466 5.04 6.53 28.33
N ILE A 467 5.69 7.63 28.72
CA ILE A 467 5.47 8.96 28.13
C ILE A 467 6.80 9.54 27.66
N LEU A 468 6.91 9.83 26.37
CA LEU A 468 8.11 10.41 25.75
C LEU A 468 7.84 11.84 25.30
N THR A 469 8.47 12.82 25.93
CA THR A 469 8.47 14.20 25.43
C THR A 469 9.56 14.35 24.36
N VAL A 470 9.17 14.79 23.16
CA VAL A 470 10.08 15.06 22.04
C VAL A 470 10.17 16.57 21.86
N SER A 471 11.33 17.14 22.20
CA SER A 471 11.60 18.56 22.05
C SER A 471 13.09 18.88 22.16
N ASP A 472 13.66 19.54 21.16
CA ASP A 472 15.00 20.13 21.22
C ASP A 472 15.17 21.10 22.40
N THR A 473 14.17 21.94 22.68
CA THR A 473 14.21 22.94 23.74
C THR A 473 14.20 22.30 25.13
N VAL A 474 13.38 21.27 25.35
CA VAL A 474 13.30 20.59 26.65
C VAL A 474 14.52 19.70 26.87
N SER A 475 14.95 18.95 25.84
CA SER A 475 16.10 18.05 25.95
C SER A 475 17.43 18.76 26.17
N SER A 476 17.58 19.99 25.66
CA SER A 476 18.74 20.84 25.92
C SER A 476 18.70 21.56 27.29
N GLY A 477 17.59 21.45 28.03
CA GLY A 477 17.38 22.17 29.29
C GLY A 477 17.03 23.66 29.13
N ALA A 478 16.78 24.12 27.90
CA ALA A 478 16.46 25.51 27.58
C ALA A 478 14.99 25.90 27.87
N GLY A 479 14.13 24.94 28.19
CA GLY A 479 12.74 25.19 28.57
C GLY A 479 12.13 24.05 29.38
N PRO A 480 11.10 24.31 30.21
CA PRO A 480 10.49 23.29 31.06
C PRO A 480 9.58 22.36 30.26
N ASP A 481 9.58 21.07 30.61
CA ASP A 481 8.58 20.13 30.11
C ASP A 481 7.22 20.40 30.77
N ARG A 482 6.26 20.91 29.99
CA ARG A 482 4.89 21.14 30.44
C ARG A 482 3.94 20.01 30.03
N SER A 483 4.28 19.29 28.97
CA SER A 483 3.39 18.31 28.33
C SER A 483 3.55 16.94 28.97
N GLY A 484 4.77 16.54 29.32
CA GLY A 484 5.06 15.31 30.05
C GLY A 484 4.28 15.21 31.37
N PRO A 485 4.43 16.16 32.31
CA PRO A 485 3.69 16.14 33.58
C PRO A 485 2.16 16.17 33.39
N ARG A 486 1.68 16.88 32.36
CA ARG A 486 0.25 16.91 32.04
C ARG A 486 -0.25 15.56 31.54
N ALA A 487 0.49 14.90 30.66
CA ALA A 487 0.17 13.55 30.19
C ALA A 487 0.14 12.55 31.35
N VAL A 488 1.11 12.62 32.28
CA VAL A 488 1.14 11.78 33.49
C VAL A 488 -0.13 12.01 34.32
N SER A 489 -0.49 13.26 34.57
CA SER A 489 -1.69 13.61 35.32
C SER A 489 -2.97 13.08 34.66
N VAL A 490 -3.09 13.18 33.34
CA VAL A 490 -4.26 12.70 32.58
C VAL A 490 -4.35 11.18 32.57
N VAL A 491 -3.23 10.47 32.41
CA VAL A 491 -3.20 9.00 32.47
C VAL A 491 -3.58 8.53 33.87
N ASN A 492 -3.01 9.13 34.92
CA ASN A 492 -3.30 8.76 36.30
C ASN A 492 -4.77 9.05 36.67
N SER A 493 -5.33 10.19 36.27
CA SER A 493 -6.75 10.51 36.52
C SER A 493 -7.71 9.60 35.74
N SER A 494 -7.22 8.98 34.65
CA SER A 494 -7.98 8.04 33.82
C SER A 494 -7.62 6.57 34.09
N SER A 495 -6.84 6.28 35.13
CA SER A 495 -6.26 4.96 35.39
C SER A 495 -7.32 3.85 35.43
N GLU A 496 -8.42 4.04 36.17
CA GLU A 496 -9.50 3.05 36.26
C GLU A 496 -10.18 2.79 34.90
N LYS A 497 -10.42 3.85 34.13
CA LYS A 497 -11.01 3.77 32.79
C LYS A 497 -10.09 3.06 31.80
N LEU A 498 -8.78 3.10 32.02
CA LEU A 498 -7.77 2.40 31.23
C LEU A 498 -7.47 0.97 31.74
N GLY A 499 -8.16 0.52 32.80
CA GLY A 499 -7.96 -0.81 33.38
C GLY A 499 -6.84 -0.89 34.41
N GLY A 500 -6.67 0.16 35.22
CA GLY A 500 -5.58 0.28 36.19
C GLY A 500 -4.28 0.64 35.49
N ALA A 501 -4.28 1.74 34.73
CA ALA A 501 -3.06 2.20 34.07
C ALA A 501 -2.13 2.94 35.03
N THR A 502 -0.84 2.61 34.98
CA THR A 502 0.21 3.26 35.77
C THR A 502 1.33 3.70 34.85
N VAL A 503 1.74 4.96 35.00
CA VAL A 503 2.91 5.47 34.28
C VAL A 503 4.17 4.92 34.93
N VAL A 504 4.90 4.09 34.20
CA VAL A 504 6.11 3.40 34.70
C VAL A 504 7.41 4.03 34.22
N ALA A 505 7.35 4.87 33.18
CA ALA A 505 8.52 5.53 32.63
C ALA A 505 8.15 6.87 31.98
N THR A 506 9.03 7.86 32.14
CA THR A 506 9.03 9.12 31.40
C THR A 506 10.43 9.39 30.87
N ALA A 507 10.53 10.00 29.69
CA ALA A 507 11.81 10.45 29.14
C ALA A 507 11.61 11.68 28.27
N VAL A 508 12.72 12.40 28.05
CA VAL A 508 12.79 13.54 27.13
C VAL A 508 13.91 13.28 26.13
N VAL A 509 13.64 13.49 24.84
CA VAL A 509 14.64 13.38 23.77
C VAL A 509 14.55 14.58 22.83
N PRO A 510 15.66 14.94 22.14
CA PRO A 510 15.62 15.91 21.05
C PRO A 510 14.83 15.34 19.88
N ASP A 511 14.50 16.22 18.93
CA ASP A 511 13.80 15.91 17.68
C ASP A 511 14.73 15.18 16.68
N GLU A 512 15.25 14.02 17.10
CA GLU A 512 16.19 13.19 16.37
C GLU A 512 15.64 11.77 16.21
N VAL A 513 15.48 11.34 14.96
CA VAL A 513 14.82 10.06 14.61
C VAL A 513 15.42 8.88 15.38
N ASP A 514 16.75 8.77 15.43
CA ASP A 514 17.43 7.65 16.09
C ASP A 514 17.25 7.65 17.61
N LYS A 515 17.16 8.83 18.25
CA LYS A 515 16.96 8.96 19.70
C LYS A 515 15.53 8.60 20.07
N ILE A 516 14.55 9.09 19.32
CA ILE A 516 13.13 8.75 19.50
C ILE A 516 12.95 7.24 19.31
N LYS A 517 13.47 6.70 18.20
CA LYS A 517 13.42 5.26 17.88
C LYS A 517 14.03 4.41 18.98
N GLY A 518 15.20 4.78 19.50
CA GLY A 518 15.88 4.02 20.55
C GLY A 518 15.02 3.84 21.79
N ILE A 519 14.39 4.91 22.27
CA ILE A 519 13.49 4.86 23.43
C ILE A 519 12.23 4.04 23.13
N LEU A 520 11.60 4.27 21.98
CA LEU A 520 10.38 3.54 21.62
C LEU A 520 10.63 2.03 21.52
N VAL A 521 11.76 1.60 20.92
CA VAL A 521 12.16 0.18 20.83
C VAL A 521 12.49 -0.37 22.21
N GLN A 522 13.25 0.35 23.03
CA GLN A 522 13.57 -0.09 24.38
C GLN A 522 12.28 -0.32 25.20
N TRP A 523 11.36 0.65 25.21
CA TRP A 523 10.14 0.54 26.00
C TRP A 523 9.18 -0.54 25.50
N SER A 524 9.13 -0.78 24.20
CA SER A 524 8.27 -1.81 23.61
C SER A 524 8.86 -3.23 23.73
N ASP A 525 10.12 -3.41 23.35
CA ASP A 525 10.72 -4.75 23.23
C ASP A 525 11.38 -5.22 24.53
N ILE A 526 11.93 -4.31 25.33
CA ILE A 526 12.69 -4.63 26.54
C ILE A 526 11.81 -4.43 27.76
N ASP A 527 11.31 -3.22 27.97
CA ASP A 527 10.51 -2.90 29.17
C ASP A 527 9.05 -3.39 29.05
N CYS A 528 8.65 -3.84 27.86
CA CYS A 528 7.36 -4.46 27.56
C CYS A 528 6.16 -3.63 28.04
N VAL A 529 6.22 -2.30 27.86
CA VAL A 529 5.11 -1.42 28.22
C VAL A 529 3.92 -1.63 27.30
N ASN A 530 2.70 -1.32 27.75
CA ASN A 530 1.48 -1.59 26.99
C ASN A 530 1.06 -0.42 26.10
N LEU A 531 1.32 0.81 26.56
CA LEU A 531 1.01 2.04 25.84
C LEU A 531 2.20 3.00 25.92
N ILE A 532 2.61 3.54 24.77
CA ILE A 532 3.55 4.65 24.68
C ILE A 532 2.84 5.87 24.09
N LEU A 533 2.93 7.00 24.79
CA LEU A 533 2.49 8.29 24.29
C LEU A 533 3.72 9.16 24.02
N THR A 534 3.90 9.58 22.77
CA THR A 534 4.91 10.60 22.46
C THR A 534 4.25 11.97 22.42
N LEU A 535 4.95 13.02 22.88
CA LEU A 535 4.41 14.37 22.97
C LEU A 535 5.32 15.32 22.20
N GLY A 536 4.84 15.88 21.10
CA GLY A 536 5.62 16.82 20.26
C GLY A 536 6.18 16.20 18.99
N GLY A 537 6.85 17.02 18.17
CA GLY A 537 7.50 16.61 16.92
C GLY A 537 6.55 16.10 15.83
N THR A 538 5.26 16.46 15.85
CA THR A 538 4.22 16.01 14.91
C THR A 538 3.80 17.09 13.89
N GLY A 539 4.36 18.29 13.94
CA GLY A 539 4.04 19.38 13.01
C GLY A 539 4.69 19.25 11.63
N PHE A 540 4.70 20.34 10.85
CA PHE A 540 5.28 20.39 9.50
C PHE A 540 6.71 20.96 9.45
N THR A 541 7.29 21.33 10.59
CA THR A 541 8.64 21.91 10.59
C THR A 541 9.68 20.84 10.25
N PRO A 542 10.87 21.21 9.71
CA PRO A 542 11.93 20.24 9.43
C PRO A 542 12.43 19.47 10.66
N ARG A 543 12.16 19.97 11.87
CA ARG A 543 12.49 19.28 13.12
C ARG A 543 11.39 18.33 13.57
N ASP A 544 10.14 18.50 13.13
CA ASP A 544 9.08 17.55 13.48
C ASP A 544 9.33 16.19 12.80
N VAL A 545 9.86 15.22 13.55
CA VAL A 545 10.26 13.90 13.00
C VAL A 545 9.69 12.70 13.78
N THR A 546 8.77 12.95 14.71
CA THR A 546 8.21 11.91 15.59
C THR A 546 7.38 10.86 14.82
N PRO A 547 6.56 11.23 13.82
CA PRO A 547 5.89 10.25 12.96
C PRO A 547 6.87 9.39 12.19
N GLU A 548 7.94 9.96 11.62
CA GLU A 548 8.95 9.21 10.88
C GLU A 548 9.64 8.16 11.77
N ALA A 549 10.01 8.54 12.99
CA ALA A 549 10.61 7.63 13.96
C ALA A 549 9.65 6.51 14.33
N THR A 550 8.38 6.83 14.60
CA THR A 550 7.33 5.86 14.97
C THR A 550 7.03 4.90 13.81
N LYS A 551 6.87 5.42 12.59
CA LYS A 551 6.60 4.63 11.37
C LYS A 551 7.68 3.59 11.11
N SER A 552 8.94 3.94 11.41
CA SER A 552 10.08 3.07 11.15
C SER A 552 10.15 1.82 12.04
N ILE A 553 9.32 1.72 13.09
CA ILE A 553 9.36 0.63 14.08
C ILE A 553 8.06 -0.10 14.31
N ILE A 554 6.92 0.49 13.96
CA ILE A 554 5.63 -0.19 14.13
C ILE A 554 5.46 -1.28 13.08
N GLU A 555 4.79 -2.36 13.45
CA GLU A 555 4.47 -3.51 12.59
C GLU A 555 3.09 -3.39 11.95
N LYS A 556 2.16 -2.70 12.63
CA LYS A 556 0.79 -2.47 12.17
C LYS A 556 0.36 -1.03 12.48
N GLU A 557 -0.17 -0.34 11.49
CA GLU A 557 -0.72 1.00 11.67
C GLU A 557 -2.12 0.95 12.31
N ALA A 558 -2.46 1.96 13.12
CA ALA A 558 -3.76 2.14 13.77
C ALA A 558 -4.40 3.50 13.41
N PRO A 559 -4.70 3.76 12.12
CA PRO A 559 -5.09 5.09 11.63
C PRO A 559 -6.41 5.59 12.21
N GLY A 560 -7.32 4.71 12.63
CA GLY A 560 -8.60 5.10 13.24
C GLY A 560 -8.45 5.93 14.52
N LEU A 561 -7.40 5.68 15.32
CA LEU A 561 -7.13 6.47 16.52
C LEU A 561 -6.77 7.92 16.15
N ILE A 562 -5.99 8.09 15.09
CA ILE A 562 -5.57 9.40 14.60
C ILE A 562 -6.74 10.17 13.99
N PHE A 563 -7.60 9.48 13.24
CA PHE A 563 -8.82 10.08 12.70
C PHE A 563 -9.68 10.69 13.82
N VAL A 564 -9.92 9.94 14.90
CA VAL A 564 -10.71 10.42 16.06
C VAL A 564 -10.02 11.60 16.75
N MET A 565 -8.71 11.51 17.02
CA MET A 565 -7.95 12.61 17.61
C MET A 565 -8.03 13.89 16.76
N LEU A 566 -7.87 13.76 15.44
CA LEU A 566 -7.93 14.88 14.51
C LEU A 566 -9.34 15.47 14.44
N GLN A 567 -10.36 14.62 14.36
CA GLN A 567 -11.77 15.04 14.32
C GLN A 567 -12.16 15.84 15.57
N GLU A 568 -11.76 15.38 16.77
CA GLU A 568 -12.05 16.10 18.02
C GLU A 568 -11.21 17.39 18.14
N SER A 569 -9.94 17.34 17.75
CA SER A 569 -9.05 18.52 17.80
C SER A 569 -9.51 19.63 16.85
N LEU A 570 -10.07 19.28 15.68
CA LEU A 570 -10.60 20.24 14.71
C LEU A 570 -11.82 21.02 15.22
N LYS A 571 -12.55 20.50 16.21
CA LYS A 571 -13.64 21.24 16.87
C LYS A 571 -13.12 22.38 17.75
N ILE A 572 -11.85 22.31 18.16
CA ILE A 572 -11.21 23.23 19.08
C ILE A 572 -10.34 24.23 18.32
N THR A 573 -9.56 23.74 17.36
CA THR A 573 -8.67 24.58 16.56
C THR A 573 -8.55 24.08 15.12
N PRO A 574 -8.69 24.96 14.11
CA PRO A 574 -8.48 24.58 12.71
C PRO A 574 -7.03 24.14 12.46
N PHE A 575 -6.07 24.62 13.25
CA PHE A 575 -4.65 24.26 13.10
C PHE A 575 -4.35 22.79 13.42
N ALA A 576 -5.29 22.05 13.99
CA ALA A 576 -5.15 20.61 14.19
C ALA A 576 -4.87 19.85 12.88
N MET A 577 -5.33 20.37 11.73
CA MET A 577 -5.04 19.81 10.40
C MET A 577 -3.56 19.76 10.03
N LEU A 578 -2.70 20.51 10.74
CA LEU A 578 -1.26 20.57 10.52
C LEU A 578 -0.49 19.47 11.29
N SER A 579 -1.19 18.59 12.01
CA SER A 579 -0.55 17.45 12.68
C SER A 579 -0.38 16.27 11.71
N ARG A 580 0.81 15.69 11.68
CA ARG A 580 1.17 14.44 11.01
C ARG A 580 1.24 13.27 11.99
N ALA A 581 0.57 13.39 13.14
CA ALA A 581 0.55 12.35 14.16
C ALA A 581 0.19 10.97 13.57
N MET A 582 0.79 9.91 14.12
CA MET A 582 0.46 8.54 13.77
C MET A 582 0.30 7.66 15.00
N ALA A 583 -0.39 6.54 14.82
CA ALA A 583 -0.54 5.51 15.83
C ALA A 583 -0.29 4.13 15.21
N GLY A 584 0.27 3.22 15.99
CA GLY A 584 0.57 1.87 15.53
C GLY A 584 1.02 0.93 16.63
N ILE A 585 1.17 -0.33 16.27
CA ILE A 585 1.46 -1.43 17.19
C ILE A 585 2.84 -1.98 16.86
N ARG A 586 3.66 -2.18 17.90
CA ARG A 586 4.94 -2.90 17.85
C ARG A 586 4.91 -3.98 18.92
N GLY A 587 5.09 -5.25 18.53
CA GLY A 587 4.87 -6.38 19.44
C GLY A 587 3.52 -6.29 20.16
N SER A 588 3.55 -6.19 21.49
CA SER A 588 2.37 -6.03 22.36
C SER A 588 2.14 -4.60 22.86
N THR A 589 2.76 -3.61 22.22
CA THR A 589 2.74 -2.21 22.64
C THR A 589 2.02 -1.34 21.62
N LEU A 590 1.05 -0.54 22.09
CA LEU A 590 0.42 0.52 21.31
C LEU A 590 1.23 1.81 21.44
N ILE A 591 1.57 2.45 20.32
CA ILE A 591 2.29 3.72 20.27
C ILE A 591 1.38 4.76 19.63
N ILE A 592 1.21 5.92 20.27
CA ILE A 592 0.37 7.02 19.78
C ILE A 592 1.16 8.33 19.87
N ASN A 593 1.28 9.04 18.73
CA ASN A 593 1.88 10.36 18.73
C ASN A 593 0.84 11.44 19.06
N MET A 594 1.09 12.19 20.12
CA MET A 594 0.25 13.28 20.59
C MET A 594 0.91 14.64 20.27
N PRO A 595 0.12 15.71 20.13
CA PRO A 595 0.65 17.06 20.00
C PRO A 595 1.50 17.47 21.21
N GLY A 596 2.47 18.36 21.00
CA GLY A 596 3.34 18.88 22.05
C GLY A 596 2.68 19.91 22.98
N ASN A 597 1.40 20.25 22.78
CA ASN A 597 0.66 21.20 23.60
C ASN A 597 -0.05 20.49 24.78
N PRO A 598 0.15 20.91 26.05
CA PRO A 598 -0.45 20.23 27.21
C PRO A 598 -1.98 20.10 27.20
N ASN A 599 -2.69 21.08 26.64
CA ASN A 599 -4.16 21.04 26.55
C ASN A 599 -4.61 20.02 25.50
N ALA A 600 -3.96 20.05 24.32
CA ALA A 600 -4.23 19.12 23.23
C ALA A 600 -3.98 17.65 23.64
N VAL A 601 -3.01 17.39 24.52
CA VAL A 601 -2.77 16.05 25.08
C VAL A 601 -3.98 15.55 25.88
N ALA A 602 -4.58 16.40 26.72
CA ALA A 602 -5.74 16.02 27.51
C ALA A 602 -6.97 15.76 26.61
N GLU A 603 -7.18 16.64 25.63
CA GLU A 603 -8.28 16.54 24.66
C GLU A 603 -8.16 15.27 23.80
N CYS A 604 -6.97 15.00 23.25
CA CYS A 604 -6.71 13.79 22.47
C CYS A 604 -6.89 12.53 23.32
N MET A 605 -6.45 12.55 24.57
CA MET A 605 -6.63 11.41 25.45
C MET A 605 -8.11 11.16 25.74
N GLU A 606 -8.87 12.21 26.07
CA GLU A 606 -10.31 12.12 26.32
C GLU A 606 -11.08 11.53 25.12
N ALA A 607 -10.72 11.95 23.90
CA ALA A 607 -11.27 11.42 22.66
C ALA A 607 -11.02 9.90 22.50
N LEU A 608 -9.86 9.41 22.94
CA LEU A 608 -9.47 8.01 22.79
C LEU A 608 -9.92 7.10 23.92
N LEU A 609 -10.18 7.65 25.13
CA LEU A 609 -10.54 6.87 26.32
C LEU A 609 -11.61 5.79 26.09
N PRO A 610 -12.71 6.05 25.33
CA PRO A 610 -13.76 5.04 25.13
C PRO A 610 -13.28 3.74 24.47
N ALA A 611 -12.28 3.82 23.60
CA ALA A 611 -11.78 2.67 22.84
C ALA A 611 -10.45 2.10 23.39
N LEU A 612 -9.67 2.92 24.11
CA LEU A 612 -8.28 2.62 24.43
C LEU A 612 -8.12 1.38 25.34
N LYS A 613 -9.01 1.21 26.33
CA LYS A 613 -9.01 0.01 27.20
C LYS A 613 -9.21 -1.28 26.40
N HIS A 614 -10.15 -1.28 25.46
CA HIS A 614 -10.46 -2.44 24.65
C HIS A 614 -9.32 -2.73 23.67
N ALA A 615 -8.75 -1.71 23.03
CA ALA A 615 -7.60 -1.84 22.15
C ALA A 615 -6.40 -2.49 22.85
N LEU A 616 -6.06 -2.04 24.07
CA LEU A 616 -4.94 -2.61 24.84
C LEU A 616 -5.16 -4.07 25.24
N LYS A 617 -6.40 -4.50 25.48
CA LYS A 617 -6.73 -5.92 25.70
C LYS A 617 -6.58 -6.76 24.43
N GLN A 618 -7.07 -6.26 23.30
CA GLN A 618 -6.97 -6.96 22.01
C GLN A 618 -5.51 -7.19 21.60
N ILE A 619 -4.65 -6.18 21.80
CA ILE A 619 -3.21 -6.26 21.48
C ILE A 619 -2.51 -7.34 22.33
N LYS A 620 -2.94 -7.57 23.57
CA LYS A 620 -2.43 -8.65 24.44
C LYS A 620 -2.93 -10.05 24.07
N GLY A 621 -3.76 -10.19 23.03
CA GLY A 621 -4.25 -11.49 22.55
C GLY A 621 -5.48 -12.03 23.29
N ASP A 622 -6.20 -11.19 24.04
CA ASP A 622 -7.39 -11.59 24.79
C ASP A 622 -8.58 -11.82 23.83
N LYS A 623 -8.69 -13.04 23.27
CA LYS A 623 -9.78 -13.44 22.37
C LYS A 623 -11.05 -13.73 23.18
N ARG A 624 -11.86 -12.69 23.44
CA ARG A 624 -13.35 -12.67 23.54
C ARG A 624 -13.83 -11.56 24.49
N GLU A 625 -14.41 -10.50 23.95
CA GLU A 625 -15.61 -9.92 24.56
C GLU A 625 -16.81 -10.51 23.82
N LYS A 626 -17.44 -11.53 24.42
CA LYS A 626 -18.78 -11.96 23.98
C LYS A 626 -19.73 -10.82 24.35
N HIS A 627 -20.17 -10.07 23.35
CA HIS A 627 -21.10 -8.93 23.40
C HIS A 627 -20.52 -7.62 23.98
N PRO A 628 -19.99 -6.71 23.15
CA PRO A 628 -20.35 -5.32 23.36
C PRO A 628 -21.87 -5.25 23.18
N ARG A 629 -22.60 -4.64 24.13
CA ARG A 629 -24.03 -4.34 23.93
C ARG A 629 -24.13 -3.51 22.65
N HIS A 630 -24.49 -4.15 21.55
CA HIS A 630 -24.78 -3.48 20.30
C HIS A 630 -26.09 -2.74 20.51
N THR A 631 -26.00 -1.48 20.92
CA THR A 631 -27.13 -0.57 20.80
C THR A 631 -27.37 -0.41 19.29
N PRO A 632 -28.51 -0.86 18.74
CA PRO A 632 -28.80 -0.64 17.33
C PRO A 632 -28.65 0.86 17.03
N HIS A 633 -28.11 1.21 15.86
CA HIS A 633 -27.96 2.62 15.44
C HIS A 633 -29.27 3.44 15.56
N ALA A 634 -30.42 2.78 15.61
CA ALA A 634 -31.74 3.37 15.83
C ALA A 634 -32.03 3.86 17.27
N ALA A 635 -31.21 3.52 18.27
CA ALA A 635 -31.43 3.90 19.68
C ALA A 635 -30.34 4.82 20.27
N ALA A 636 -29.37 5.25 19.46
CA ALA A 636 -28.52 6.38 19.83
C ALA A 636 -29.34 7.67 19.68
N ALA A 637 -29.51 8.44 20.76
CA ALA A 637 -30.18 9.73 20.67
C ALA A 637 -29.47 10.60 19.61
N PRO A 638 -30.19 11.15 18.61
CA PRO A 638 -29.57 11.98 17.60
C PRO A 638 -29.05 13.24 18.30
N VAL A 639 -27.73 13.40 18.36
CA VAL A 639 -27.13 14.68 18.74
C VAL A 639 -27.20 15.55 17.49
N ASP A 640 -28.32 16.24 17.35
CA ASP A 640 -28.60 17.12 16.23
C ASP A 640 -27.62 18.31 16.22
N GLN A 641 -26.53 18.15 15.45
CA GLN A 641 -25.56 19.22 15.18
C GLN A 641 -26.16 20.33 14.29
N TRP A 642 -27.26 20.03 13.57
CA TRP A 642 -27.91 21.00 12.69
C TRP A 642 -28.64 22.07 13.48
N GLU A 643 -29.39 21.69 14.51
CA GLU A 643 -30.16 22.63 15.35
C GLU A 643 -29.26 23.64 16.09
N ARG A 644 -28.07 23.22 16.53
CA ARG A 644 -27.07 24.12 17.14
C ARG A 644 -26.45 25.08 16.14
N SER A 645 -26.15 24.60 14.94
CA SER A 645 -25.55 25.40 13.86
C SER A 645 -26.55 26.44 13.33
N PHE A 646 -27.83 26.06 13.22
CA PHE A 646 -28.93 26.95 12.85
C PHE A 646 -29.19 28.04 13.90
N ARG A 647 -29.21 27.69 15.20
CA ARG A 647 -29.35 28.69 16.28
C ARG A 647 -28.16 29.64 16.38
N ALA A 648 -26.94 29.16 16.13
CA ALA A 648 -25.73 30.00 16.12
C ALA A 648 -25.71 30.98 14.94
N ALA A 649 -26.17 30.55 13.76
CA ALA A 649 -26.28 31.42 12.58
C ALA A 649 -27.42 32.45 12.70
N SER A 650 -28.49 32.12 13.41
CA SER A 650 -29.68 32.98 13.54
C SER A 650 -29.61 33.99 14.68
N ALA A 651 -28.64 33.88 15.60
CA ALA A 651 -28.52 34.74 16.78
C ALA A 651 -27.67 36.02 16.57
N GLY A 652 -27.23 36.30 15.34
CA GLY A 652 -26.40 37.45 15.00
C GLY A 652 -27.21 38.72 14.67
N SER A 653 -27.97 39.26 15.61
CA SER A 653 -28.48 40.64 15.52
C SER A 653 -28.45 41.34 16.87
N GLY A 654 -27.47 42.22 17.07
CA GLY A 654 -27.46 43.17 18.17
C GLY A 654 -26.08 43.47 18.75
N GLY A 655 -25.55 44.67 18.47
CA GLY A 655 -24.40 45.22 19.18
C GLY A 655 -23.45 45.98 18.26
N GLY A 656 -23.74 47.25 18.01
CA GLY A 656 -22.96 48.11 17.13
C GLY A 656 -21.60 48.52 17.68
N CYS A 657 -20.74 49.03 16.80
CA CYS A 657 -19.69 49.96 17.20
C CYS A 657 -19.52 51.02 16.12
N SER A 658 -19.75 52.25 16.53
CA SER A 658 -19.57 53.52 15.83
C SER A 658 -18.10 53.75 15.50
N CYS A 659 -17.83 54.32 14.32
CA CYS A 659 -16.77 55.31 14.07
C CYS A 659 -17.14 56.08 12.77
N GLU A 660 -17.45 57.36 12.93
CA GLU A 660 -17.42 58.42 11.89
C GLU A 660 -16.53 59.55 12.46
N PRO A 661 -16.07 60.54 11.66
CA PRO A 661 -16.18 60.67 10.20
C PRO A 661 -14.85 60.54 9.45
#